data_AF-A0A930JWN3-F1
#
_entry.id   AF-A0A930JWN3-F1
#
_cell.length_a   1.000
_cell.length_b   1.000
_cell.length_c   1.000
_cell.angle_alpha   90.00
_cell.angle_beta   90.00
_cell.angle_gamma   90.00
#
_symmetry.space_group_name_H-M   'P 1'
#
loop_
_entity.id
_entity.type
_entity.pdbx_description
1 polymer ?
#
loop_
_entity_poly.entity_id
_entity_poly.type
_entity_poly.pdbx_seq_one_letter_code
_entity_poly.pdbx_strand_id
1 'polypeptide(L)'
;MEKNKKISCFLAYSSSETMASLMAQLPMGKGEIVDQVFFLAAQSVAVEGIPGQAKVLQGTGLMASDMMLLMAKSTEADYVLFYMKSSPLTLGYHALERMIKVAEQTGAAMVYADHYSVEDGKTQKHPVIDYQLGSIRDDFDFGSVVLLNGKMLRKYAEERQSEHYKYAGWYDLRLFLSRQGSIFHLNEYLYTEEEDDLRASGEKQFDYVNPRNREVQIEMEQAATRHLATIGALVDTERYAQPDFTKGDFPVEASVIIPVYNREKTVKDAVVSALSQVTDFPFNVIVVDNHSTDKTTEILNSLATDDRLVHLIPSRTDLGIGGCWNYAISDEHCGRFAVQLDSDDLYSSERTLQTIVNAFHEQKAAMIVGAYRMCDFDLNTLPPGLISHSEWTENNGCNNALRINGLGAPRAFFTPLARQVQFPNTSYGEDYAMGLAFSRSFRIGRIYDELYLCRRWGGNSDAVLSLERLNADNTYKDQLRTMELLARKQQNDNIEKGLYDFFHKQLNQWKEVQTRFEELANVQTREVGSALAQYNPARMVSTGAKIDKASLAKRPCFLCAKNRPSVQIGLPFHHDFDILVNPFPILPVHFTISACKHQAQSIAANYGQVHRLLSLYPHLMVFYNGPKCGASAPDHLHFQAGTSGILPIQKHWKALWKTSKPLLTLDNNDGIYAIEDYICPVLAIVSHDEEHDTQLFQTIYNALPLKEDESEPM
;
A
#
# COMPACT_ATOMS: atom_id res chain seq x y z
N MET A 1 -9.33 19.90 -41.65
CA MET A 1 -10.35 19.75 -40.59
C MET A 1 -9.86 18.67 -39.66
N GLU A 2 -9.45 19.03 -38.45
CA GLU A 2 -9.18 18.02 -37.41
C GLU A 2 -10.44 17.18 -37.22
N LYS A 3 -10.26 15.87 -37.11
CA LYS A 3 -11.35 14.92 -36.93
C LYS A 3 -11.95 15.21 -35.54
N ASN A 4 -13.20 15.66 -35.48
CA ASN A 4 -13.89 15.86 -34.18
C ASN A 4 -13.75 14.58 -33.35
N LYS A 5 -13.16 14.71 -32.17
CA LYS A 5 -13.02 13.61 -31.21
C LYS A 5 -14.38 13.07 -30.84
N LYS A 6 -14.43 11.75 -30.66
CA LYS A 6 -15.65 11.03 -30.34
C LYS A 6 -15.65 10.58 -28.89
N ILE A 7 -16.83 10.61 -28.28
CA ILE A 7 -17.07 10.12 -26.93
C ILE A 7 -18.09 8.98 -26.94
N SER A 8 -17.82 7.92 -26.18
CA SER A 8 -18.85 6.94 -25.80
C SER A 8 -19.29 7.20 -24.38
N CYS A 9 -20.60 7.24 -24.15
CA CYS A 9 -21.16 7.49 -22.82
C CYS A 9 -21.60 6.17 -22.18
N PHE A 10 -21.10 5.89 -20.98
CA PHE A 10 -21.47 4.75 -20.17
C PHE A 10 -22.16 5.25 -18.91
N LEU A 11 -23.46 4.99 -18.83
CA LEU A 11 -24.35 5.56 -17.84
C LEU A 11 -24.91 4.43 -16.98
N ALA A 12 -25.02 4.60 -15.66
CA ALA A 12 -25.70 3.59 -14.85
C ALA A 12 -27.15 3.42 -15.30
N TYR A 13 -27.60 2.17 -15.40
CA TYR A 13 -28.98 1.84 -15.68
C TYR A 13 -29.88 2.30 -14.52
N SER A 14 -31.02 2.92 -14.84
CA SER A 14 -31.95 3.51 -13.88
C SER A 14 -33.40 3.43 -14.41
N SER A 15 -34.32 4.20 -13.84
CA SER A 15 -35.71 4.27 -14.32
C SER A 15 -35.78 4.73 -15.77
N SER A 16 -36.82 4.29 -16.51
CA SER A 16 -37.03 4.70 -17.91
C SER A 16 -37.10 6.22 -18.09
N GLU A 17 -37.65 6.94 -17.11
CA GLU A 17 -37.73 8.40 -17.11
C GLU A 17 -36.34 9.04 -16.96
N THR A 18 -35.57 8.60 -15.96
CA THR A 18 -34.19 9.06 -15.74
C THR A 18 -33.32 8.81 -16.96
N MET A 19 -33.39 7.60 -17.53
CA MET A 19 -32.62 7.23 -18.73
C MET A 19 -33.02 8.05 -19.96
N ALA A 20 -34.33 8.28 -20.18
CA ALA A 20 -34.80 9.11 -21.28
C ALA A 20 -34.36 10.58 -21.13
N SER A 21 -34.40 11.11 -19.90
CA SER A 21 -33.90 12.45 -19.58
C SER A 21 -32.40 12.59 -19.88
N LEU A 22 -31.59 11.60 -19.50
CA LEU A 22 -30.15 11.60 -19.80
C LEU A 22 -29.88 11.56 -21.30
N MET A 23 -30.58 10.69 -22.03
CA MET A 23 -30.44 10.60 -23.49
C MET A 23 -30.77 11.92 -24.20
N ALA A 24 -31.79 12.65 -23.72
CA ALA A 24 -32.20 13.92 -24.32
C ALA A 24 -31.14 15.03 -24.18
N GLN A 25 -30.23 14.91 -23.22
CA GLN A 25 -29.15 15.88 -22.98
C GLN A 25 -27.89 15.61 -23.82
N LEU A 26 -27.77 14.43 -24.43
CA LEU A 26 -26.58 14.02 -25.16
C LEU A 26 -26.66 14.44 -26.64
N PRO A 27 -25.68 15.22 -27.15
CA PRO A 27 -25.64 15.60 -28.56
C PRO A 27 -25.27 14.38 -29.41
N MET A 28 -26.28 13.70 -29.94
CA MET A 28 -26.16 12.51 -30.79
C MET A 28 -26.57 12.81 -32.23
N GLY A 29 -25.83 12.28 -33.20
CA GLY A 29 -26.15 12.43 -34.63
C GLY A 29 -24.92 12.56 -35.53
N LYS A 30 -25.16 12.74 -36.83
CA LYS A 30 -24.09 12.88 -37.81
C LYS A 30 -23.37 14.22 -37.63
N GLY A 31 -22.13 14.16 -37.13
CA GLY A 31 -21.28 15.34 -36.90
C GLY A 31 -21.15 15.73 -35.43
N GLU A 32 -22.01 15.19 -34.57
CA GLU A 32 -22.00 15.44 -33.12
C GLU A 32 -20.87 14.70 -32.40
N ILE A 33 -20.58 15.06 -31.15
CA ILE A 33 -19.46 14.48 -30.39
C ILE A 33 -19.76 13.07 -29.85
N VAL A 34 -21.01 12.77 -29.46
CA VAL A 34 -21.39 11.46 -28.89
C VAL A 34 -21.52 10.42 -30.00
N ASP A 35 -20.74 9.35 -29.89
CA ASP A 35 -20.73 8.23 -30.83
C ASP A 35 -21.73 7.14 -30.44
N GLN A 36 -21.67 6.67 -29.19
CA GLN A 36 -22.52 5.60 -28.67
C GLN A 36 -22.87 5.84 -27.21
N VAL A 37 -24.04 5.34 -26.80
CA VAL A 37 -24.49 5.35 -25.40
C VAL A 37 -24.75 3.91 -24.95
N PHE A 38 -24.22 3.58 -23.79
CA PHE A 38 -24.36 2.30 -23.12
C PHE A 38 -24.94 2.52 -21.73
N PHE A 39 -26.01 1.81 -21.40
CA PHE A 39 -26.48 1.69 -20.02
C PHE A 39 -25.81 0.49 -19.34
N LEU A 40 -25.31 0.70 -18.13
CA LEU A 40 -24.57 -0.27 -17.34
C LEU A 40 -25.47 -0.84 -16.25
N ALA A 41 -25.71 -2.14 -16.25
CA ALA A 41 -26.52 -2.81 -15.25
C ALA A 41 -25.74 -3.96 -14.60
N ALA A 42 -26.02 -4.23 -13.32
CA ALA A 42 -25.59 -5.50 -12.73
C ALA A 42 -26.41 -6.64 -13.35
N GLN A 43 -25.83 -7.84 -13.49
CA GLN A 43 -26.50 -9.02 -14.04
C GLN A 43 -27.76 -9.41 -13.26
N SER A 44 -27.84 -9.06 -11.98
CA SER A 44 -29.01 -9.26 -11.13
C SER A 44 -30.19 -8.32 -11.44
N VAL A 45 -29.96 -7.26 -12.22
CA VAL A 45 -30.97 -6.25 -12.55
C VAL A 45 -31.67 -6.61 -13.86
N ALA A 46 -33.00 -6.71 -13.81
CA ALA A 46 -33.83 -6.86 -15.01
C ALA A 46 -33.81 -5.57 -15.84
N VAL A 47 -33.50 -5.71 -17.13
CA VAL A 47 -33.30 -4.60 -18.05
C VAL A 47 -34.54 -4.46 -18.93
N GLU A 48 -35.21 -3.32 -18.84
CA GLU A 48 -36.40 -2.97 -19.62
C GLU A 48 -36.35 -1.48 -20.01
N GLY A 49 -37.16 -1.06 -20.98
CA GLY A 49 -37.37 0.37 -21.25
C GLY A 49 -36.16 1.16 -21.76
N ILE A 50 -35.22 0.51 -22.46
CA ILE A 50 -34.01 1.18 -22.98
C ILE A 50 -34.37 2.22 -24.05
N PRO A 51 -33.99 3.50 -23.86
CA PRO A 51 -34.36 4.57 -24.78
C PRO A 51 -33.52 4.59 -26.07
N GLY A 52 -34.20 4.74 -27.21
CA GLY A 52 -33.58 5.05 -28.49
C GLY A 52 -32.64 3.96 -29.03
N GLN A 53 -31.42 4.36 -29.41
CA GLN A 53 -30.39 3.47 -29.98
C GLN A 53 -29.35 3.04 -28.93
N ALA A 54 -29.61 3.29 -27.65
CA ALA A 54 -28.68 2.94 -26.58
C ALA A 54 -28.55 1.41 -26.46
N LYS A 55 -27.35 0.96 -26.11
CA LYS A 55 -27.05 -0.45 -25.83
C LYS A 55 -27.00 -0.68 -24.33
N VAL A 56 -27.00 -1.94 -23.90
CA VAL A 56 -26.85 -2.31 -22.50
C VAL A 56 -25.67 -3.25 -22.33
N LEU A 57 -24.88 -3.01 -21.28
CA LEU A 57 -23.83 -3.91 -20.82
C LEU A 57 -24.20 -4.42 -19.43
N GLN A 58 -24.14 -5.73 -19.26
CA GLN A 58 -24.39 -6.39 -17.97
C GLN A 58 -23.11 -7.02 -17.43
N GLY A 59 -22.69 -6.59 -16.25
CA GLY A 59 -21.54 -7.13 -15.52
C GLY A 59 -21.93 -7.54 -14.11
N THR A 60 -20.98 -8.08 -13.34
CA THR A 60 -21.20 -8.53 -11.96
C THR A 60 -21.66 -7.37 -11.07
N GLY A 61 -21.08 -6.19 -11.27
CA GLY A 61 -21.48 -4.94 -10.62
C GLY A 61 -20.95 -3.74 -11.40
N LEU A 62 -21.45 -2.55 -11.10
CA LEU A 62 -21.06 -1.33 -11.81
C LEU A 62 -19.57 -0.99 -11.64
N MET A 63 -19.02 -1.27 -10.45
CA MET A 63 -17.61 -1.01 -10.10
C MET A 63 -16.71 -2.24 -10.27
N ALA A 64 -17.25 -3.35 -10.79
CA ALA A 64 -16.52 -4.60 -10.94
C ALA A 64 -15.54 -4.55 -12.13
N SER A 65 -14.51 -5.40 -12.08
CA SER A 65 -13.48 -5.47 -13.12
C SER A 65 -14.06 -5.89 -14.47
N ASP A 66 -14.99 -6.84 -14.47
CA ASP A 66 -15.65 -7.30 -15.69
C ASP A 66 -16.43 -6.17 -16.39
N MET A 67 -17.06 -5.27 -15.63
CA MET A 67 -17.70 -4.08 -16.18
C MET A 67 -16.70 -3.13 -16.83
N MET A 68 -15.56 -2.85 -16.17
CA MET A 68 -14.49 -2.02 -16.75
C MET A 68 -13.95 -2.62 -18.06
N LEU A 69 -13.79 -3.95 -18.10
CA LEU A 69 -13.36 -4.68 -19.30
C LEU A 69 -14.42 -4.66 -20.41
N LEU A 70 -15.70 -4.78 -20.07
CA LEU A 70 -16.81 -4.67 -21.02
C LEU A 70 -16.89 -3.26 -21.63
N MET A 71 -16.73 -2.22 -20.82
CA MET A 71 -16.66 -0.84 -21.31
C MET A 71 -15.53 -0.68 -22.32
N ALA A 72 -14.32 -1.15 -21.98
CA ALA A 72 -13.16 -1.08 -22.85
C ALA A 72 -13.35 -1.81 -24.20
N LYS A 73 -13.96 -2.99 -24.18
CA LYS A 73 -14.24 -3.80 -25.38
C LYS A 73 -15.35 -3.23 -26.26
N SER A 74 -16.21 -2.38 -25.70
CA SER A 74 -17.41 -1.89 -26.37
C SER A 74 -17.20 -0.58 -27.13
N THR A 75 -16.01 0.04 -27.04
CA THR A 75 -15.76 1.35 -27.65
C THR A 75 -14.35 1.51 -28.23
N GLU A 76 -14.32 2.09 -29.44
CA GLU A 76 -13.11 2.60 -30.09
C GLU A 76 -13.02 4.13 -30.04
N ALA A 77 -13.92 4.79 -29.30
CA ALA A 77 -13.94 6.24 -29.16
C ALA A 77 -12.64 6.76 -28.52
N ASP A 78 -12.35 8.04 -28.78
CA ASP A 78 -11.19 8.73 -28.21
C ASP A 78 -11.35 8.91 -26.69
N TYR A 79 -12.58 9.17 -26.24
CA TYR A 79 -12.92 9.38 -24.84
C TYR A 79 -14.13 8.57 -24.40
N VAL A 80 -14.22 8.35 -23.09
CA VAL A 80 -15.29 7.61 -22.42
C VAL A 80 -15.86 8.46 -21.31
N LEU A 81 -17.14 8.84 -21.39
CA LEU A 81 -17.86 9.39 -20.24
C LEU A 81 -18.30 8.22 -19.37
N PHE A 82 -18.01 8.25 -18.09
CA PHE A 82 -18.51 7.26 -17.14
C PHE A 82 -19.27 7.98 -16.02
N TYR A 83 -20.57 7.67 -15.92
CA TYR A 83 -21.45 8.13 -14.86
C TYR A 83 -21.72 7.00 -13.88
N MET A 84 -21.32 7.20 -12.63
CA MET A 84 -21.20 6.17 -11.59
C MET A 84 -22.42 6.04 -10.68
N LYS A 85 -23.35 7.00 -10.70
CA LYS A 85 -24.61 6.97 -9.92
C LYS A 85 -25.79 6.62 -10.82
N SER A 86 -26.88 6.16 -10.22
CA SER A 86 -28.17 5.91 -10.92
C SER A 86 -29.19 7.03 -10.73
N SER A 87 -28.84 8.08 -9.98
CA SER A 87 -29.71 9.22 -9.71
C SER A 87 -29.90 10.10 -10.97
N PRO A 88 -30.86 11.02 -10.96
CA PRO A 88 -30.97 12.02 -12.02
C PRO A 88 -29.70 12.89 -12.12
N LEU A 89 -29.24 13.11 -13.35
CA LEU A 89 -28.09 13.95 -13.69
C LEU A 89 -28.51 14.97 -14.75
N THR A 90 -28.13 16.23 -14.52
CA THR A 90 -28.28 17.32 -15.49
C THR A 90 -26.91 17.86 -15.89
N LEU A 91 -26.54 17.71 -17.15
CA LEU A 91 -25.30 18.25 -17.70
C LEU A 91 -25.39 19.77 -17.87
N GLY A 92 -24.31 20.46 -17.53
CA GLY A 92 -24.13 21.87 -17.81
C GLY A 92 -24.01 22.14 -19.31
N TYR A 93 -24.27 23.39 -19.71
CA TYR A 93 -24.16 23.80 -21.10
C TYR A 93 -22.73 23.62 -21.62
N HIS A 94 -22.57 22.83 -22.70
CA HIS A 94 -21.28 22.43 -23.27
C HIS A 94 -20.32 21.70 -22.31
N ALA A 95 -20.83 21.04 -21.27
CA ALA A 95 -20.00 20.33 -20.30
C ALA A 95 -19.10 19.26 -20.94
N LEU A 96 -19.65 18.46 -21.87
CA LEU A 96 -18.89 17.38 -22.53
C LEU A 96 -17.77 17.92 -23.43
N GLU A 97 -18.07 18.93 -24.25
CA GLU A 97 -17.10 19.62 -25.09
C GLU A 97 -15.99 20.24 -24.23
N ARG A 98 -16.36 20.81 -23.08
CA ARG A 98 -15.40 21.40 -22.14
C ARG A 98 -14.45 20.34 -21.58
N MET A 99 -14.98 19.21 -21.09
CA MET A 99 -14.15 18.11 -20.55
C MET A 99 -13.23 17.52 -21.63
N ILE A 100 -13.73 17.30 -22.85
CA ILE A 100 -12.93 16.78 -23.98
C ILE A 100 -11.79 17.75 -24.31
N LYS A 101 -12.10 19.05 -24.47
CA LYS A 101 -11.09 20.06 -24.78
C LYS A 101 -9.99 20.11 -23.72
N VAL A 102 -10.35 20.00 -22.43
CA VAL A 102 -9.38 19.94 -21.34
C VAL A 102 -8.53 18.67 -21.43
N ALA A 103 -9.15 17.51 -21.66
CA ALA A 103 -8.43 16.25 -21.81
C ALA A 103 -7.43 16.29 -22.98
N GLU A 104 -7.78 16.92 -24.11
CA GLU A 104 -6.89 17.11 -25.25
C GLU A 104 -5.72 18.03 -24.92
N GLN A 105 -5.99 19.19 -24.30
CA GLN A 105 -4.99 20.21 -24.01
C GLN A 105 -3.99 19.77 -22.93
N THR A 106 -4.44 18.96 -21.99
CA THR A 106 -3.63 18.47 -20.87
C THR A 106 -2.99 17.12 -21.14
N GLY A 107 -3.52 16.34 -22.09
CA GLY A 107 -3.13 14.95 -22.30
C GLY A 107 -3.53 14.02 -21.14
N ALA A 108 -4.50 14.43 -20.31
CA ALA A 108 -4.87 13.70 -19.10
C ALA A 108 -5.38 12.28 -19.40
N ALA A 109 -5.05 11.34 -18.50
CA ALA A 109 -5.59 9.99 -18.52
C ALA A 109 -7.06 9.97 -18.07
N MET A 110 -7.43 10.91 -17.20
CA MET A 110 -8.79 11.13 -16.70
C MET A 110 -9.03 12.61 -16.42
N VAL A 111 -10.23 13.11 -16.70
CA VAL A 111 -10.71 14.44 -16.29
C VAL A 111 -11.95 14.30 -15.43
N TYR A 112 -12.05 15.08 -14.37
CA TYR A 112 -13.20 15.16 -13.48
C TYR A 112 -13.42 16.62 -13.05
N ALA A 113 -14.58 16.95 -12.49
CA ALA A 113 -14.97 18.34 -12.27
C ALA A 113 -15.76 18.55 -10.98
N ASP A 114 -15.80 19.81 -10.53
CA ASP A 114 -16.77 20.25 -9.53
C ASP A 114 -18.20 20.04 -10.04
N HIS A 115 -19.15 19.91 -9.11
CA HIS A 115 -20.55 19.69 -9.45
C HIS A 115 -21.51 20.33 -8.45
N TYR A 116 -22.79 20.38 -8.82
CA TYR A 116 -23.85 20.76 -7.91
C TYR A 116 -24.55 19.51 -7.38
N SER A 117 -24.89 19.48 -6.09
CA SER A 117 -25.83 18.52 -5.52
C SER A 117 -27.18 19.20 -5.28
N VAL A 118 -28.28 18.48 -5.46
CA VAL A 118 -29.61 18.91 -5.01
C VAL A 118 -29.96 18.11 -3.77
N GLU A 119 -30.02 18.80 -2.63
CA GLU A 119 -30.35 18.24 -1.32
C GLU A 119 -31.58 18.97 -0.78
N ASP A 120 -32.66 18.23 -0.49
CA ASP A 120 -33.95 18.77 -0.04
C ASP A 120 -34.48 19.91 -0.96
N GLY A 121 -34.31 19.74 -2.27
CA GLY A 121 -34.72 20.70 -3.30
C GLY A 121 -33.86 21.97 -3.37
N LYS A 122 -32.75 22.05 -2.63
CA LYS A 122 -31.78 23.16 -2.69
C LYS A 122 -30.53 22.72 -3.43
N THR A 123 -30.15 23.51 -4.44
CA THR A 123 -28.89 23.32 -5.15
C THR A 123 -27.73 23.85 -4.31
N GLN A 124 -26.76 22.99 -4.03
CA GLN A 124 -25.54 23.30 -3.31
C GLN A 124 -24.31 23.11 -4.21
N LYS A 125 -23.26 23.89 -3.97
CA LYS A 125 -21.98 23.74 -4.65
C LYS A 125 -21.19 22.62 -3.98
N HIS A 126 -20.70 21.68 -4.78
CA HIS A 126 -19.88 20.57 -4.32
C HIS A 126 -18.49 20.61 -5.00
N PRO A 127 -17.57 21.49 -4.55
CA PRO A 127 -16.19 21.44 -5.02
C PRO A 127 -15.51 20.15 -4.58
N VAL A 128 -14.66 19.58 -5.44
CA VAL A 128 -13.79 18.45 -5.14
C VAL A 128 -12.32 18.90 -5.03
N ILE A 129 -11.41 17.98 -4.73
CA ILE A 129 -9.99 18.30 -4.53
C ILE A 129 -9.13 17.81 -5.68
N ASP A 130 -7.93 18.41 -5.85
CA ASP A 130 -6.94 17.98 -6.83
C ASP A 130 -6.40 16.58 -6.52
N TYR A 131 -6.14 15.80 -7.57
CA TYR A 131 -5.53 14.48 -7.44
C TYR A 131 -4.01 14.60 -7.32
N GLN A 132 -3.43 13.96 -6.32
CA GLN A 132 -2.00 13.95 -6.07
C GLN A 132 -1.48 12.52 -5.89
N LEU A 133 -0.16 12.34 -5.83
CA LEU A 133 0.47 11.03 -5.70
C LEU A 133 -0.08 10.22 -4.51
N GLY A 134 -0.34 10.90 -3.39
CA GLY A 134 -0.91 10.31 -2.18
C GLY A 134 -2.43 10.13 -2.15
N SER A 135 -3.15 10.46 -3.23
CA SER A 135 -4.61 10.28 -3.36
C SER A 135 -5.00 8.82 -3.58
N ILE A 136 -4.46 7.94 -2.74
CA ILE A 136 -4.63 6.48 -2.80
C ILE A 136 -5.95 6.05 -2.18
N ARG A 137 -6.47 6.79 -1.19
CA ARG A 137 -7.70 6.42 -0.45
C ARG A 137 -8.86 6.04 -1.37
N ASP A 138 -9.47 4.89 -1.14
CA ASP A 138 -10.53 4.32 -1.99
C ASP A 138 -11.83 5.14 -1.97
N ASP A 139 -11.97 6.05 -1.01
CA ASP A 139 -13.05 7.05 -0.89
C ASP A 139 -12.70 8.43 -1.48
N PHE A 140 -11.72 8.54 -2.38
CA PHE A 140 -11.44 9.80 -3.07
C PHE A 140 -12.66 10.23 -3.92
N ASP A 141 -13.13 11.46 -3.69
CA ASP A 141 -14.27 12.00 -4.40
C ASP A 141 -13.86 12.65 -5.73
N PHE A 142 -14.30 12.04 -6.83
CA PHE A 142 -14.16 12.58 -8.18
C PHE A 142 -15.45 13.28 -8.66
N GLY A 143 -16.49 13.30 -7.83
CA GLY A 143 -17.87 13.41 -8.28
C GLY A 143 -18.35 12.12 -8.98
N SER A 144 -19.61 12.12 -9.43
CA SER A 144 -20.21 10.96 -10.11
C SER A 144 -19.89 10.84 -11.59
N VAL A 145 -19.33 11.88 -12.23
CA VAL A 145 -19.02 11.89 -13.67
C VAL A 145 -17.53 12.08 -13.90
N VAL A 146 -16.93 11.16 -14.65
CA VAL A 146 -15.54 11.26 -15.11
C VAL A 146 -15.44 11.08 -16.62
N LEU A 147 -14.42 11.69 -17.22
CA LEU A 147 -14.04 11.50 -18.61
C LEU A 147 -12.71 10.74 -18.68
N LEU A 148 -12.73 9.51 -19.19
CA LEU A 148 -11.56 8.65 -19.34
C LEU A 148 -10.96 8.77 -20.74
N ASN A 149 -9.64 8.67 -20.84
CA ASN A 149 -8.96 8.50 -22.12
C ASN A 149 -9.22 7.08 -22.67
N GLY A 150 -9.87 6.96 -23.82
CA GLY A 150 -10.29 5.66 -24.39
C GLY A 150 -9.12 4.74 -24.71
N LYS A 151 -7.96 5.29 -25.11
CA LYS A 151 -6.74 4.50 -25.33
C LYS A 151 -6.22 3.91 -24.02
N MET A 152 -6.28 4.66 -22.92
CA MET A 152 -5.83 4.17 -21.61
C MET A 152 -6.77 3.12 -21.04
N LEU A 153 -8.08 3.26 -21.24
CA LEU A 153 -9.06 2.23 -20.87
C LEU A 153 -8.83 0.91 -21.63
N ARG A 154 -8.56 0.98 -22.94
CA ARG A 154 -8.22 -0.22 -23.73
C ARG A 154 -6.89 -0.83 -23.30
N LYS A 155 -5.88 -0.01 -23.01
CA LYS A 155 -4.60 -0.47 -22.47
C LYS A 155 -4.77 -1.17 -21.12
N TYR A 156 -5.58 -0.62 -20.22
CA TYR A 156 -5.96 -1.27 -18.97
C TYR A 156 -6.55 -2.65 -19.24
N ALA A 157 -7.52 -2.75 -20.16
CA ALA A 157 -8.15 -4.03 -20.48
C ALA A 157 -7.20 -5.06 -21.11
N GLU A 158 -6.15 -4.64 -21.81
CA GLU A 158 -5.10 -5.53 -22.32
C GLU A 158 -4.22 -6.07 -21.18
N GLU A 159 -3.89 -5.24 -20.19
CA GLU A 159 -3.04 -5.62 -19.05
C GLU A 159 -3.81 -6.39 -17.96
N ARG A 160 -5.15 -6.33 -17.96
CA ARG A 160 -6.02 -6.78 -16.85
C ARG A 160 -7.04 -7.87 -17.20
N GLN A 161 -6.78 -8.69 -18.23
CA GLN A 161 -7.72 -9.72 -18.76
C GLN A 161 -8.11 -10.89 -17.82
N SER A 162 -7.89 -10.75 -16.53
CA SER A 162 -7.04 -11.61 -15.72
C SER A 162 -7.40 -11.51 -14.26
N GLU A 163 -7.64 -10.26 -13.87
CA GLU A 163 -7.91 -9.82 -12.53
C GLU A 163 -9.40 -9.53 -12.45
N HIS A 164 -10.01 -10.11 -11.42
CA HIS A 164 -11.44 -10.16 -11.28
C HIS A 164 -11.84 -9.68 -9.89
N TYR A 165 -11.78 -8.37 -9.68
CA TYR A 165 -12.41 -7.73 -8.53
C TYR A 165 -13.92 -7.60 -8.76
N LYS A 166 -14.72 -8.05 -7.79
CA LYS A 166 -16.17 -7.83 -7.78
C LYS A 166 -16.53 -6.40 -7.36
N TYR A 167 -15.67 -5.75 -6.60
CA TYR A 167 -15.89 -4.45 -5.97
C TYR A 167 -14.80 -3.42 -6.32
N ALA A 168 -13.53 -3.83 -6.39
CA ALA A 168 -12.39 -2.91 -6.57
C ALA A 168 -12.01 -2.63 -8.04
N GLY A 169 -12.83 -2.99 -9.03
CA GLY A 169 -12.50 -2.82 -10.45
C GLY A 169 -12.31 -1.36 -10.88
N TRP A 170 -13.20 -0.47 -10.45
CA TRP A 170 -13.02 0.99 -10.63
C TRP A 170 -11.77 1.50 -9.91
N TYR A 171 -11.54 1.03 -8.68
CA TYR A 171 -10.40 1.46 -7.87
C TYR A 171 -9.06 1.03 -8.50
N ASP A 172 -8.95 -0.18 -9.04
CA ASP A 172 -7.76 -0.58 -9.78
C ASP A 172 -7.59 0.22 -11.08
N LEU A 173 -8.67 0.42 -11.85
CA LEU A 173 -8.62 1.24 -13.07
C LEU A 173 -8.10 2.64 -12.77
N ARG A 174 -8.63 3.33 -11.76
CA ARG A 174 -8.22 4.70 -11.45
C ARG A 174 -6.77 4.75 -10.93
N LEU A 175 -6.33 3.76 -10.14
CA LEU A 175 -4.94 3.61 -9.72
C LEU A 175 -4.00 3.27 -10.90
N PHE A 176 -4.49 2.56 -11.92
CA PHE A 176 -3.76 2.33 -13.15
C PHE A 176 -3.59 3.62 -13.95
N LEU A 177 -4.68 4.37 -14.13
CA LEU A 177 -4.67 5.64 -14.87
C LEU A 177 -3.70 6.64 -14.26
N SER A 178 -3.61 6.71 -12.92
CA SER A 178 -2.66 7.61 -12.23
C SER A 178 -1.19 7.26 -12.47
N ARG A 179 -0.88 6.03 -12.88
CA ARG A 179 0.47 5.62 -13.33
C ARG A 179 0.73 5.93 -14.81
N GLN A 180 -0.32 6.04 -15.61
CA GLN A 180 -0.20 6.27 -17.06
C GLN A 180 -0.13 7.76 -17.43
N GLY A 181 -0.74 8.63 -16.64
CA GLY A 181 -0.79 10.07 -16.90
C GLY A 181 -1.47 10.86 -15.79
N SER A 182 -1.68 12.15 -16.02
CA SER A 182 -2.36 13.01 -15.06
C SER A 182 -3.84 12.65 -14.91
N ILE A 183 -4.32 12.74 -13.67
CA ILE A 183 -5.74 12.77 -13.32
C ILE A 183 -6.06 14.24 -13.07
N PHE A 184 -6.77 14.86 -14.01
CA PHE A 184 -6.88 16.31 -14.08
C PHE A 184 -8.22 16.79 -13.51
N HIS A 185 -8.15 17.62 -12.49
CA HIS A 185 -9.30 18.29 -11.89
C HIS A 185 -9.64 19.57 -12.65
N LEU A 186 -10.90 19.72 -13.01
CA LEU A 186 -11.46 20.94 -13.57
C LEU A 186 -12.36 21.62 -12.54
N ASN A 187 -11.87 22.74 -11.97
CA ASN A 187 -12.56 23.52 -10.94
C ASN A 187 -13.71 24.36 -11.52
N GLU A 188 -14.59 23.72 -12.29
CA GLU A 188 -15.75 24.28 -12.98
C GLU A 188 -16.95 23.38 -12.67
N TYR A 189 -18.08 23.98 -12.31
CA TYR A 189 -19.29 23.23 -11.98
C TYR A 189 -20.00 22.77 -13.26
N LEU A 190 -19.75 21.54 -13.69
CA LEU A 190 -20.15 21.07 -15.02
C LEU A 190 -21.43 20.24 -15.07
N TYR A 191 -21.95 19.79 -13.94
CA TYR A 191 -23.21 19.06 -13.89
C TYR A 191 -23.88 19.20 -12.51
N THR A 192 -25.15 18.81 -12.46
CA THR A 192 -25.96 18.77 -11.25
C THR A 192 -26.48 17.35 -11.05
N GLU A 193 -26.35 16.80 -9.85
CA GLU A 193 -26.93 15.51 -9.47
C GLU A 193 -27.91 15.65 -8.30
N GLU A 194 -28.87 14.73 -8.22
CA GLU A 194 -29.71 14.58 -7.02
C GLU A 194 -29.04 13.62 -6.02
N GLU A 195 -28.99 14.03 -4.75
CA GLU A 195 -28.37 13.22 -3.68
C GLU A 195 -29.42 12.31 -3.03
N ASP A 196 -29.28 11.01 -3.25
CA ASP A 196 -30.19 9.98 -2.72
C ASP A 196 -29.77 9.47 -1.33
N ASP A 197 -28.53 9.73 -0.88
CA ASP A 197 -27.98 9.26 0.41
C ASP A 197 -27.87 10.39 1.45
N LEU A 198 -28.99 10.64 2.12
CA LEU A 198 -29.19 11.67 3.15
C LEU A 198 -28.51 11.36 4.51
N ARG A 199 -27.72 10.28 4.62
CA ARG A 199 -27.01 9.95 5.86
C ARG A 199 -25.90 10.96 6.16
N ALA A 200 -25.67 11.24 7.45
CA ALA A 200 -24.63 12.18 7.87
C ALA A 200 -23.22 11.71 7.48
N SER A 201 -22.33 12.64 7.08
CA SER A 201 -20.95 12.33 6.65
C SER A 201 -20.13 11.55 7.70
N GLY A 202 -20.39 11.79 8.99
CA GLY A 202 -19.77 11.06 10.10
C GLY A 202 -20.17 9.58 10.19
N GLU A 203 -21.36 9.20 9.69
CA GLU A 203 -21.77 7.79 9.60
C GLU A 203 -21.07 7.10 8.41
N LYS A 204 -20.93 7.79 7.27
CA LYS A 204 -20.20 7.31 6.08
C LYS A 204 -18.72 7.08 6.37
N GLN A 205 -18.12 7.89 7.25
CA GLN A 205 -16.70 7.80 7.63
C GLN A 205 -16.34 6.41 8.21
N PHE A 206 -17.27 5.69 8.84
CA PHE A 206 -17.01 4.38 9.46
C PHE A 206 -17.45 3.18 8.61
N ASP A 207 -17.87 3.38 7.35
CA ASP A 207 -18.35 2.28 6.51
C ASP A 207 -17.25 1.23 6.23
N TYR A 208 -15.97 1.60 6.34
CA TYR A 208 -14.85 0.66 6.18
C TYR A 208 -14.66 -0.30 7.37
N VAL A 209 -15.14 0.04 8.57
CA VAL A 209 -15.09 -0.86 9.74
C VAL A 209 -16.33 -1.77 9.83
N ASN A 210 -17.29 -1.62 8.90
CA ASN A 210 -18.50 -2.44 8.89
C ASN A 210 -18.17 -3.88 8.45
N PRO A 211 -18.45 -4.91 9.28
CA PRO A 211 -18.17 -6.30 8.94
C PRO A 211 -18.86 -6.78 7.65
N ARG A 212 -19.98 -6.15 7.27
CA ARG A 212 -20.72 -6.46 6.02
C ARG A 212 -19.94 -6.06 4.76
N ASN A 213 -18.93 -5.20 4.90
CA ASN A 213 -18.09 -4.72 3.80
C ASN A 213 -16.71 -5.41 3.77
N ARG A 214 -16.49 -6.48 4.54
CA ARG A 214 -15.17 -7.13 4.65
C ARG A 214 -14.60 -7.58 3.31
N GLU A 215 -15.41 -8.19 2.45
CA GLU A 215 -14.96 -8.62 1.10
C GLU A 215 -14.55 -7.42 0.25
N VAL A 216 -15.30 -6.31 0.33
CA VAL A 216 -14.93 -5.05 -0.34
C VAL A 216 -13.58 -4.55 0.19
N GLN A 217 -13.39 -4.52 1.51
CA GLN A 217 -12.14 -4.05 2.13
C GLN A 217 -10.93 -4.89 1.71
N ILE A 218 -11.09 -6.21 1.61
CA ILE A 218 -10.03 -7.12 1.14
C ILE A 218 -9.64 -6.79 -0.30
N GLU A 219 -10.61 -6.65 -1.21
CA GLU A 219 -10.30 -6.32 -2.61
C GLU A 219 -9.68 -4.94 -2.76
N MET A 220 -10.15 -3.94 -2.00
CA MET A 220 -9.55 -2.60 -2.00
C MET A 220 -8.11 -2.63 -1.47
N GLU A 221 -7.84 -3.37 -0.40
CA GLU A 221 -6.48 -3.55 0.12
C GLU A 221 -5.56 -4.22 -0.91
N GLN A 222 -6.04 -5.26 -1.61
CA GLN A 222 -5.28 -5.93 -2.67
C GLN A 222 -4.92 -4.97 -3.81
N ALA A 223 -5.89 -4.20 -4.31
CA ALA A 223 -5.65 -3.22 -5.38
C ALA A 223 -4.64 -2.13 -4.95
N ALA A 224 -4.75 -1.64 -3.71
CA ALA A 224 -3.83 -0.66 -3.15
C ALA A 224 -2.40 -1.23 -3.01
N THR A 225 -2.28 -2.42 -2.44
CA THR A 225 -0.99 -3.12 -2.20
C THR A 225 -0.25 -3.33 -3.51
N ARG A 226 -0.95 -3.80 -4.55
CA ARG A 226 -0.36 -3.95 -5.87
C ARG A 226 0.05 -2.62 -6.49
N HIS A 227 -0.75 -1.57 -6.33
CA HIS A 227 -0.34 -0.24 -6.79
C HIS A 227 0.97 0.18 -6.11
N LEU A 228 1.10 0.02 -4.79
CA LEU A 228 2.31 0.31 -4.03
C LEU A 228 3.52 -0.50 -4.53
N ALA A 229 3.35 -1.80 -4.76
CA ALA A 229 4.39 -2.65 -5.34
C ALA A 229 4.83 -2.14 -6.72
N THR A 230 3.86 -1.80 -7.59
CA THR A 230 4.11 -1.31 -8.96
C THR A 230 4.91 0.00 -8.97
N ILE A 231 4.69 0.87 -7.99
CA ILE A 231 5.39 2.17 -7.91
C ILE A 231 6.65 2.15 -7.03
N GLY A 232 7.05 0.98 -6.52
CA GLY A 232 8.22 0.80 -5.66
C GLY A 232 8.07 1.33 -4.24
N ALA A 233 6.83 1.45 -3.73
CA ALA A 233 6.51 2.03 -2.41
C ALA A 233 5.99 1.01 -1.38
N LEU A 234 6.11 -0.29 -1.66
CA LEU A 234 5.72 -1.35 -0.73
C LEU A 234 6.68 -1.41 0.45
N VAL A 235 6.16 -1.62 1.67
CA VAL A 235 6.97 -1.92 2.87
C VAL A 235 6.92 -3.42 3.14
N ASP A 236 8.10 -4.00 3.33
CA ASP A 236 8.31 -5.37 3.78
C ASP A 236 8.42 -5.40 5.32
N THR A 237 7.45 -6.04 5.98
CA THR A 237 7.35 -6.05 7.44
C THR A 237 8.35 -7.00 8.11
N GLU A 238 8.93 -7.96 7.37
CA GLU A 238 9.98 -8.83 7.90
C GLU A 238 11.27 -8.06 8.24
N ARG A 239 11.39 -6.83 7.73
CA ARG A 239 12.56 -5.96 7.89
C ARG A 239 12.40 -4.89 8.95
N TYR A 240 11.33 -4.93 9.74
CA TYR A 240 11.18 -3.99 10.83
C TYR A 240 12.36 -4.06 11.78
N ALA A 241 12.92 -2.87 12.05
CA ALA A 241 13.88 -2.70 13.12
C ALA A 241 13.17 -2.90 14.46
N GLN A 242 13.89 -3.50 15.42
CA GLN A 242 13.40 -3.57 16.79
C GLN A 242 13.81 -2.29 17.53
N PRO A 243 12.88 -1.62 18.23
CA PRO A 243 13.23 -0.51 19.10
C PRO A 243 14.15 -0.95 20.24
N ASP A 244 15.16 -0.14 20.53
CA ASP A 244 16.00 -0.32 21.71
C ASP A 244 15.38 0.45 22.89
N PHE A 245 14.57 -0.23 23.70
CA PHE A 245 13.93 0.38 24.87
C PHE A 245 14.90 0.73 26.01
N THR A 246 16.17 0.28 25.94
CA THR A 246 17.19 0.67 26.92
C THR A 246 17.76 2.06 26.65
N LYS A 247 17.48 2.63 25.47
CA LYS A 247 17.99 3.93 25.06
C LYS A 247 17.31 5.08 25.81
N GLY A 248 18.12 5.89 26.49
CA GLY A 248 17.72 7.14 27.13
C GLY A 248 17.36 7.00 28.61
N ASP A 249 17.72 8.02 29.37
CA ASP A 249 17.36 8.18 30.78
C ASP A 249 16.04 8.97 30.87
N PHE A 250 15.08 8.44 31.62
CA PHE A 250 13.74 9.00 31.76
C PHE A 250 13.34 9.04 33.23
N PRO A 251 12.65 10.10 33.69
CA PRO A 251 12.24 10.22 35.09
C PRO A 251 11.14 9.22 35.48
N VAL A 252 10.34 8.79 34.49
CA VAL A 252 9.25 7.83 34.63
C VAL A 252 9.17 6.92 33.41
N GLU A 253 8.51 5.77 33.54
CA GLU A 253 8.38 4.82 32.43
C GLU A 253 7.37 5.30 31.39
N ALA A 254 6.28 5.93 31.82
CA ALA A 254 5.26 6.46 30.91
C ALA A 254 4.79 7.86 31.29
N SER A 255 4.40 8.64 30.28
CA SER A 255 3.70 9.91 30.43
C SER A 255 2.39 9.87 29.66
N VAL A 256 1.28 10.14 30.33
CA VAL A 256 0.01 10.43 29.65
C VAL A 256 0.05 11.87 29.16
N ILE A 257 -0.10 12.09 27.86
CA ILE A 257 0.01 13.41 27.22
C ILE A 257 -1.38 13.89 26.84
N ILE A 258 -1.75 15.07 27.34
CA ILE A 258 -3.06 15.71 27.13
C ILE A 258 -2.86 17.13 26.59
N PRO A 259 -2.87 17.33 25.25
CA PRO A 259 -3.04 18.65 24.67
C PRO A 259 -4.43 19.20 25.01
N VAL A 260 -4.51 20.46 25.44
CA VAL A 260 -5.79 21.06 25.82
C VAL A 260 -5.90 22.52 25.37
N TYR A 261 -7.09 22.90 24.93
CA TYR A 261 -7.48 24.29 24.66
C TYR A 261 -8.98 24.47 24.91
N ASN A 262 -9.34 25.29 25.89
CA ASN A 262 -10.72 25.61 26.26
C ASN A 262 -11.61 24.36 26.46
N ARG A 263 -11.33 23.61 27.53
CA ARG A 263 -12.00 22.33 27.88
C ARG A 263 -12.45 22.29 29.34
N GLU A 264 -12.96 23.40 29.87
CA GLU A 264 -13.39 23.48 31.27
C GLU A 264 -14.43 22.41 31.67
N LYS A 265 -15.21 21.89 30.72
CA LYS A 265 -16.25 20.89 30.96
C LYS A 265 -15.74 19.45 31.03
N THR A 266 -14.59 19.16 30.46
CA THR A 266 -14.13 17.77 30.23
C THR A 266 -12.75 17.48 30.79
N VAL A 267 -11.87 18.49 30.88
CA VAL A 267 -10.46 18.32 31.24
C VAL A 267 -10.28 17.66 32.61
N LYS A 268 -11.18 17.97 33.56
CA LYS A 268 -11.14 17.39 34.90
C LYS A 268 -11.26 15.87 34.85
N ASP A 269 -12.24 15.36 34.10
CA ASP A 269 -12.49 13.92 34.01
C ASP A 269 -11.34 13.20 33.30
N ALA A 270 -10.80 13.80 32.23
CA ALA A 270 -9.65 13.26 31.50
C ALA A 270 -8.42 13.12 32.42
N VAL A 271 -8.05 14.19 33.13
CA VAL A 271 -6.90 14.18 34.05
C VAL A 271 -7.12 13.20 35.20
N VAL A 272 -8.32 13.15 35.80
CA VAL A 272 -8.64 12.20 36.87
C VAL A 272 -8.55 10.75 36.38
N SER A 273 -9.05 10.45 35.18
CA SER A 273 -8.96 9.12 34.55
C SER A 273 -7.52 8.69 34.29
N ALA A 274 -6.64 9.63 33.94
CA ALA A 274 -5.21 9.39 33.78
C ALA A 274 -4.51 9.17 35.13
N LEU A 275 -4.80 9.99 36.14
CA LEU A 275 -4.19 9.87 37.48
C LEU A 275 -4.66 8.63 38.24
N SER A 276 -5.84 8.09 37.94
CA SER A 276 -6.38 6.87 38.55
C SER A 276 -5.79 5.58 37.99
N GLN A 277 -4.88 5.64 37.01
CA GLN A 277 -4.25 4.45 36.46
C GLN A 277 -3.39 3.73 37.52
N VAL A 278 -3.48 2.40 37.53
CA VAL A 278 -2.74 1.51 38.42
C VAL A 278 -1.69 0.77 37.59
N THR A 279 -0.42 1.02 37.89
CA THR A 279 0.74 0.46 37.18
C THR A 279 1.78 -0.09 38.17
N ASP A 280 2.64 -1.00 37.71
CA ASP A 280 3.82 -1.48 38.44
C ASP A 280 5.09 -0.65 38.17
N PHE A 281 4.98 0.37 37.32
CA PHE A 281 6.02 1.35 36.98
C PHE A 281 5.57 2.78 37.32
N PRO A 282 6.50 3.72 37.57
CA PRO A 282 6.17 5.12 37.78
C PRO A 282 5.68 5.79 36.48
N PHE A 283 4.71 6.69 36.60
CA PHE A 283 4.19 7.49 35.48
C PHE A 283 3.80 8.91 35.93
N ASN A 284 3.65 9.81 34.97
CA ASN A 284 3.09 11.15 35.18
C ASN A 284 2.03 11.51 34.12
N VAL A 285 1.33 12.63 34.32
CA VAL A 285 0.35 13.18 33.39
C VAL A 285 0.81 14.57 32.99
N ILE A 286 1.14 14.76 31.71
CA ILE A 286 1.60 16.03 31.16
C ILE A 286 0.44 16.66 30.39
N VAL A 287 -0.06 17.78 30.91
CA VAL A 287 -1.11 18.57 30.27
C VAL A 287 -0.47 19.77 29.61
N VAL A 288 -0.57 19.87 28.28
CA VAL A 288 -0.09 21.03 27.52
C VAL A 288 -1.27 21.94 27.21
N ASP A 289 -1.40 22.99 28.01
CA ASP A 289 -2.44 24.00 27.89
C ASP A 289 -2.02 25.08 26.90
N ASN A 290 -2.65 25.04 25.72
CA ASN A 290 -2.33 25.91 24.60
C ASN A 290 -3.02 27.27 24.72
N HIS A 291 -2.81 27.94 25.87
CA HIS A 291 -3.36 29.27 26.20
C HIS A 291 -4.89 29.30 26.33
N SER A 292 -5.45 28.37 27.10
CA SER A 292 -6.89 28.39 27.41
C SER A 292 -7.30 29.71 28.06
N THR A 293 -8.47 30.22 27.65
CA THR A 293 -9.08 31.46 28.13
C THR A 293 -10.32 31.22 29.00
N ASP A 294 -10.79 29.98 29.08
CA ASP A 294 -11.86 29.53 29.97
C ASP A 294 -11.29 29.08 31.34
N LYS A 295 -12.07 28.35 32.13
CA LYS A 295 -11.63 27.87 33.45
C LYS A 295 -10.68 26.67 33.42
N THR A 296 -10.21 26.22 32.25
CA THR A 296 -9.33 25.05 32.12
C THR A 296 -8.11 25.14 33.02
N THR A 297 -7.36 26.24 32.95
CA THR A 297 -6.15 26.45 33.77
C THR A 297 -6.47 26.48 35.27
N GLU A 298 -7.58 27.10 35.68
CA GLU A 298 -8.01 27.13 37.08
C GLU A 298 -8.31 25.71 37.60
N ILE A 299 -8.98 24.90 36.78
CA ILE A 299 -9.31 23.50 37.10
C ILE A 299 -8.03 22.67 37.23
N LEU A 300 -7.07 22.81 36.30
CA LEU A 300 -5.79 22.09 36.35
C LEU A 300 -5.00 22.45 37.62
N ASN A 301 -4.93 23.74 37.98
CA ASN A 301 -4.31 24.19 39.22
C ASN A 301 -4.96 23.59 40.47
N SER A 302 -6.29 23.38 40.46
CA SER A 302 -6.99 22.75 41.59
C SER A 302 -6.66 21.25 41.75
N LEU A 303 -6.17 20.59 40.69
CA LEU A 303 -5.77 19.19 40.68
C LEU A 303 -4.28 18.98 40.98
N ALA A 304 -3.48 20.06 40.99
CA ALA A 304 -2.02 20.04 41.20
C ALA A 304 -1.58 19.60 42.63
N THR A 305 -2.50 19.07 43.44
CA THR A 305 -2.20 18.38 44.69
C THR A 305 -1.57 17.01 44.49
N ASP A 306 -1.72 16.42 43.29
CA ASP A 306 -1.03 15.21 42.88
C ASP A 306 0.25 15.58 42.13
N ASP A 307 1.41 15.28 42.72
CA ASP A 307 2.73 15.64 42.17
C ASP A 307 3.02 15.01 40.80
N ARG A 308 2.20 14.03 40.35
CA ARG A 308 2.29 13.44 39.01
C ARG A 308 1.70 14.33 37.92
N LEU A 309 0.91 15.36 38.26
CA LEU A 309 0.34 16.27 37.28
C LEU A 309 1.33 17.38 36.92
N VAL A 310 1.78 17.40 35.66
CA VAL A 310 2.66 18.42 35.10
C VAL A 310 1.85 19.29 34.16
N HIS A 311 1.53 20.52 34.58
CA HIS A 311 0.80 21.49 33.76
C HIS A 311 1.78 22.44 33.06
N LEU A 312 1.81 22.36 31.73
CA LEU A 312 2.70 23.14 30.87
C LEU A 312 1.89 24.15 30.06
N ILE A 313 2.34 25.41 30.05
CA ILE A 313 1.82 26.45 29.16
C ILE A 313 2.99 26.87 28.24
N PRO A 314 2.97 26.53 26.94
CA PRO A 314 4.02 26.90 26.02
C PRO A 314 4.21 28.42 25.95
N SER A 315 5.45 28.91 25.89
CA SER A 315 5.71 30.35 25.74
C SER A 315 5.30 30.91 24.36
N ARG A 316 5.06 30.03 23.38
CA ARG A 316 4.69 30.34 22.01
C ARG A 316 3.21 30.05 21.77
N THR A 317 2.61 30.74 20.80
CA THR A 317 1.15 30.75 20.56
C THR A 317 0.76 30.21 19.18
N ASP A 318 1.69 29.58 18.46
CA ASP A 318 1.52 29.09 17.08
C ASP A 318 1.44 27.55 17.00
N LEU A 319 1.18 26.89 18.13
CA LEU A 319 1.12 25.43 18.19
C LEU A 319 -0.28 24.91 17.83
N GLY A 320 -0.33 23.97 16.89
CA GLY A 320 -1.43 23.03 16.76
C GLY A 320 -1.27 21.85 17.74
N ILE A 321 -2.14 20.84 17.60
CA ILE A 321 -2.11 19.63 18.44
C ILE A 321 -0.74 18.93 18.35
N GLY A 322 -0.21 18.74 17.14
CA GLY A 322 1.11 18.13 16.95
C GLY A 322 2.26 18.98 17.52
N GLY A 323 2.11 20.30 17.51
CA GLY A 323 3.03 21.21 18.20
C GLY A 323 3.01 21.02 19.72
N CYS A 324 1.84 20.83 20.30
CA CYS A 324 1.67 20.54 21.73
C CYS A 324 2.27 19.17 22.09
N TRP A 325 2.09 18.16 21.24
CA TRP A 325 2.77 16.86 21.37
C TRP A 325 4.29 17.01 21.35
N ASN A 326 4.85 17.76 20.39
CA ASN A 326 6.29 18.01 20.35
C ASN A 326 6.80 18.73 21.59
N TYR A 327 6.01 19.67 22.13
CA TYR A 327 6.32 20.37 23.38
C TYR A 327 6.38 19.38 24.55
N ALA A 328 5.35 18.54 24.70
CA ALA A 328 5.28 17.53 25.75
C ALA A 328 6.41 16.51 25.67
N ILE A 329 6.63 15.90 24.49
CA ILE A 329 7.66 14.85 24.36
C ILE A 329 9.06 15.40 24.51
N SER A 330 9.30 16.68 24.23
CA SER A 330 10.62 17.31 24.39
C SER A 330 10.90 17.77 25.82
N ASP A 331 9.88 17.80 26.67
CA ASP A 331 10.00 18.22 28.06
C ASP A 331 10.80 17.20 28.89
N GLU A 332 11.51 17.67 29.91
CA GLU A 332 12.35 16.86 30.79
C GLU A 332 11.54 15.87 31.63
N HIS A 333 10.26 16.18 31.89
CA HIS A 333 9.35 15.30 32.63
C HIS A 333 8.84 14.12 31.79
N CYS A 334 8.97 14.16 30.46
CA CYS A 334 8.42 13.11 29.60
C CYS A 334 9.13 11.78 29.82
N GLY A 335 8.34 10.70 29.97
CA GLY A 335 8.78 9.34 30.20
C GLY A 335 9.20 8.61 28.93
N ARG A 336 9.61 7.34 29.10
CA ARG A 336 10.08 6.47 28.01
C ARG A 336 9.01 6.22 26.96
N PHE A 337 7.76 6.10 27.39
CA PHE A 337 6.59 5.97 26.54
C PHE A 337 5.64 7.14 26.71
N ALA A 338 5.27 7.80 25.61
CA ALA A 338 4.28 8.86 25.60
C ALA A 338 2.94 8.30 25.13
N VAL A 339 1.91 8.39 25.96
CA VAL A 339 0.59 7.77 25.74
C VAL A 339 -0.47 8.85 25.61
N GLN A 340 -1.29 8.77 24.58
CA GLN A 340 -2.32 9.76 24.33
C GLN A 340 -3.49 9.66 25.31
N LEU A 341 -3.99 10.83 25.71
CA LEU A 341 -5.37 11.02 26.11
C LEU A 341 -5.87 12.39 25.64
N ASP A 342 -6.93 12.43 24.86
CA ASP A 342 -7.54 13.69 24.43
C ASP A 342 -8.32 14.31 25.59
N SER A 343 -8.26 15.65 25.69
CA SER A 343 -8.81 16.41 26.83
C SER A 343 -10.33 16.35 27.02
N ASP A 344 -11.05 15.76 26.06
CA ASP A 344 -12.48 15.49 26.06
C ASP A 344 -12.83 14.00 26.24
N ASP A 345 -11.86 13.11 26.33
CA ASP A 345 -12.04 11.65 26.40
C ASP A 345 -11.59 11.04 27.73
N LEU A 346 -11.74 9.72 27.88
CA LEU A 346 -11.40 8.97 29.10
C LEU A 346 -10.74 7.63 28.76
N TYR A 347 -9.92 7.11 29.67
CA TYR A 347 -9.56 5.69 29.64
C TYR A 347 -10.72 4.83 30.12
N SER A 348 -10.93 3.68 29.48
CA SER A 348 -12.03 2.75 29.78
C SER A 348 -11.83 1.99 31.10
N SER A 349 -10.57 1.89 31.56
CA SER A 349 -10.18 1.12 32.75
C SER A 349 -8.96 1.74 33.45
N GLU A 350 -8.84 1.51 34.76
CA GLU A 350 -7.65 1.84 35.58
C GLU A 350 -6.39 1.05 35.16
N ARG A 351 -6.52 0.02 34.32
CA ARG A 351 -5.39 -0.80 33.84
C ARG A 351 -4.95 -0.46 32.42
N THR A 352 -5.56 0.53 31.78
CA THR A 352 -5.29 0.92 30.40
C THR A 352 -3.82 1.21 30.15
N LEU A 353 -3.21 2.05 31.01
CA LEU A 353 -1.81 2.45 30.87
C LEU A 353 -0.85 1.25 31.03
N GLN A 354 -1.14 0.36 32.00
CA GLN A 354 -0.38 -0.89 32.16
C GLN A 354 -0.44 -1.74 30.88
N THR A 355 -1.64 -1.95 30.34
CA THR A 355 -1.84 -2.78 29.14
C THR A 355 -1.07 -2.21 27.94
N ILE A 356 -1.09 -0.89 27.75
CA ILE A 356 -0.35 -0.22 26.67
C ILE A 356 1.17 -0.41 26.83
N VAL A 357 1.71 -0.20 28.02
CA VAL A 357 3.17 -0.34 28.26
C VAL A 357 3.61 -1.79 28.13
N ASN A 358 2.84 -2.76 28.64
CA ASN A 358 3.14 -4.18 28.43
C ASN A 358 3.20 -4.53 26.94
N ALA A 359 2.28 -4.00 26.14
CA ALA A 359 2.24 -4.26 24.70
C ALA A 359 3.49 -3.77 23.96
N PHE A 360 4.13 -2.67 24.39
CA PHE A 360 5.43 -2.26 23.83
C PHE A 360 6.48 -3.36 23.96
N HIS A 361 6.62 -3.93 25.15
CA HIS A 361 7.62 -4.95 25.45
C HIS A 361 7.29 -6.30 24.81
N GLU A 362 6.02 -6.73 24.87
CA GLU A 362 5.56 -8.01 24.32
C GLU A 362 5.61 -8.03 22.80
N GLN A 363 5.12 -6.95 22.17
CA GLN A 363 5.02 -6.86 20.71
C GLN A 363 6.29 -6.29 20.07
N LYS A 364 7.22 -5.72 20.87
CA LYS A 364 8.45 -5.07 20.39
C LYS A 364 8.18 -4.00 19.33
N ALA A 365 7.17 -3.18 19.58
CA ALA A 365 6.67 -2.18 18.64
C ALA A 365 7.19 -0.77 18.98
N ALA A 366 7.35 0.09 17.98
CA ALA A 366 7.73 1.49 18.21
C ALA A 366 6.52 2.37 18.58
N MET A 367 5.33 1.94 18.18
CA MET A 367 4.05 2.61 18.44
C MET A 367 3.01 1.54 18.75
N ILE A 368 2.11 1.84 19.69
CA ILE A 368 0.96 0.99 20.01
C ILE A 368 -0.32 1.77 19.68
N VAL A 369 -1.29 1.09 19.08
CA VAL A 369 -2.62 1.65 18.83
C VAL A 369 -3.69 0.72 19.39
N GLY A 370 -4.58 1.29 20.21
CA GLY A 370 -5.66 0.54 20.82
C GLY A 370 -6.99 0.61 20.05
N ALA A 371 -8.02 0.10 20.71
CA ALA A 371 -9.42 0.23 20.32
C ALA A 371 -10.16 1.18 21.27
N TYR A 372 -11.17 1.86 20.73
CA TYR A 372 -11.97 2.82 21.47
C TYR A 372 -13.46 2.61 21.25
N ARG A 373 -14.28 2.93 22.25
CA ARG A 373 -15.74 2.92 22.15
C ARG A 373 -16.27 4.33 22.05
N MET A 374 -17.18 4.53 21.12
CA MET A 374 -17.93 5.78 20.99
C MET A 374 -19.00 5.86 22.09
N CYS A 375 -19.03 6.96 22.84
CA CYS A 375 -20.05 7.17 23.86
C CYS A 375 -20.52 8.62 23.94
N ASP A 376 -21.69 8.85 24.53
CA ASP A 376 -22.14 10.20 24.87
C ASP A 376 -21.46 10.71 26.16
N PHE A 377 -21.86 11.89 26.62
CA PHE A 377 -21.33 12.51 27.84
C PHE A 377 -21.65 11.69 29.11
N ASP A 378 -22.74 10.92 29.09
CA ASP A 378 -23.17 10.03 30.19
C ASP A 378 -22.58 8.62 30.06
N LEU A 379 -21.64 8.41 29.11
CA LEU A 379 -20.93 7.17 28.81
C LEU A 379 -21.81 6.05 28.20
N ASN A 380 -23.00 6.38 27.73
CA ASN A 380 -23.83 5.44 26.96
C ASN A 380 -23.18 5.22 25.59
N THR A 381 -23.12 3.95 25.15
CA THR A 381 -22.53 3.59 23.85
C THR A 381 -23.32 4.20 22.70
N LEU A 382 -22.61 4.87 21.80
CA LEU A 382 -23.13 5.35 20.52
C LEU A 382 -22.75 4.38 19.39
N PRO A 383 -23.58 4.24 18.34
CA PRO A 383 -23.18 3.53 17.12
C PRO A 383 -21.88 4.09 16.52
N PRO A 384 -20.99 3.27 15.93
CA PRO A 384 -21.09 1.82 15.73
C PRO A 384 -20.66 0.97 16.96
N GLY A 385 -20.34 1.59 18.09
CA GLY A 385 -19.85 0.91 19.30
C GLY A 385 -18.33 0.90 19.40
N LEU A 386 -17.74 -0.29 19.58
CA LEU A 386 -16.29 -0.48 19.65
C LEU A 386 -15.65 -0.37 18.25
N ILE A 387 -14.63 0.46 18.12
CA ILE A 387 -13.84 0.64 16.91
C ILE A 387 -12.44 0.08 17.18
N SER A 388 -12.15 -1.10 16.62
CA SER A 388 -10.92 -1.85 16.88
C SER A 388 -9.90 -1.84 15.73
N HIS A 389 -10.29 -1.30 14.57
CA HIS A 389 -9.54 -1.36 13.32
C HIS A 389 -8.96 -2.74 13.01
N SER A 390 -9.86 -3.74 12.95
CA SER A 390 -9.51 -5.13 12.68
C SER A 390 -8.99 -5.36 11.24
N GLU A 391 -9.07 -4.36 10.38
CA GLU A 391 -8.43 -4.32 9.06
C GLU A 391 -6.89 -4.24 9.11
N TRP A 392 -6.30 -3.94 10.28
CA TRP A 392 -4.84 -3.98 10.42
C TRP A 392 -4.35 -5.42 10.53
N THR A 393 -3.53 -5.85 9.57
CA THR A 393 -2.85 -7.16 9.57
C THR A 393 -1.35 -7.01 9.85
N GLU A 394 -0.73 -8.05 10.42
CA GLU A 394 0.72 -8.05 10.71
C GLU A 394 1.57 -7.88 9.44
N ASN A 395 1.16 -8.51 8.34
CA ASN A 395 1.94 -8.56 7.12
C ASN A 395 1.72 -7.35 6.20
N ASN A 396 0.58 -6.66 6.30
CA ASN A 396 0.22 -5.62 5.32
C ASN A 396 -0.45 -4.36 5.91
N GLY A 397 -0.65 -4.29 7.22
CA GLY A 397 -1.30 -3.15 7.87
C GLY A 397 -0.64 -1.80 7.56
N CYS A 398 0.69 -1.76 7.45
CA CYS A 398 1.44 -0.54 7.10
C CYS A 398 1.22 -0.07 5.66
N ASN A 399 0.88 -0.97 4.74
CA ASN A 399 0.57 -0.66 3.35
C ASN A 399 -0.90 -0.25 3.22
N ASN A 400 -1.80 -0.99 3.88
CA ASN A 400 -3.22 -0.66 3.97
C ASN A 400 -3.46 0.70 4.66
N ALA A 401 -2.56 1.12 5.56
CA ALA A 401 -2.59 2.42 6.22
C ALA A 401 -2.65 3.60 5.24
N LEU A 402 -2.05 3.49 4.05
CA LEU A 402 -2.09 4.53 3.02
C LEU A 402 -3.45 4.64 2.32
N ARG A 403 -4.27 3.58 2.37
CA ARG A 403 -5.62 3.56 1.82
C ARG A 403 -6.64 4.16 2.80
N ILE A 404 -6.55 3.83 4.08
CA ILE A 404 -7.53 4.27 5.10
C ILE A 404 -7.22 5.66 5.68
N ASN A 405 -8.21 6.28 6.31
CA ASN A 405 -8.14 7.67 6.82
C ASN A 405 -7.69 7.83 8.28
N GLY A 406 -7.45 6.74 9.01
CA GLY A 406 -7.01 6.78 10.40
C GLY A 406 -6.47 5.45 10.86
N LEU A 407 -5.69 5.48 11.95
CA LEU A 407 -5.08 4.27 12.52
C LEU A 407 -5.79 3.81 13.82
N GLY A 408 -6.70 4.61 14.37
CA GLY A 408 -7.40 4.35 15.62
C GLY A 408 -6.91 5.20 16.77
N ALA A 409 -7.33 4.86 18.00
CA ALA A 409 -6.98 5.53 19.25
C ALA A 409 -7.17 4.55 20.43
N PRO A 410 -6.47 4.73 21.57
CA PRO A 410 -5.43 5.71 21.81
C PRO A 410 -4.12 5.31 21.12
N ARG A 411 -3.27 6.31 20.84
CA ARG A 411 -1.93 6.12 20.30
C ARG A 411 -0.91 6.22 21.43
N ALA A 412 0.10 5.37 21.40
CA ALA A 412 1.26 5.50 22.26
C ALA A 412 2.53 5.38 21.46
N PHE A 413 3.57 6.09 21.88
CA PHE A 413 4.83 6.21 21.14
C PHE A 413 6.03 5.95 22.04
N PHE A 414 7.04 5.27 21.51
CA PHE A 414 8.36 5.24 22.13
C PHE A 414 9.05 6.60 21.97
N THR A 415 9.25 7.31 23.09
CA THR A 415 9.63 8.73 23.11
C THR A 415 10.91 9.05 22.33
N PRO A 416 12.01 8.27 22.41
CA PRO A 416 13.21 8.51 21.60
C PRO A 416 12.97 8.53 20.09
N LEU A 417 12.06 7.69 19.58
CA LEU A 417 11.71 7.68 18.16
C LEU A 417 10.75 8.82 17.83
N ALA A 418 9.79 9.11 18.72
CA ALA A 418 8.87 10.23 18.53
C ALA A 418 9.62 11.57 18.46
N ARG A 419 10.64 11.77 19.29
CA ARG A 419 11.54 12.95 19.26
C ARG A 419 12.34 13.06 17.96
N GLN A 420 12.70 11.94 17.34
CA GLN A 420 13.44 11.93 16.07
C GLN A 420 12.55 12.24 14.87
N VAL A 421 11.33 11.69 14.85
CA VAL A 421 10.38 11.90 13.76
C VAL A 421 9.71 13.27 13.85
N GLN A 422 9.30 13.66 15.06
CA GLN A 422 8.52 14.85 15.38
C GLN A 422 7.14 14.91 14.70
N PHE A 423 6.14 15.34 15.46
CA PHE A 423 4.79 15.53 14.93
C PHE A 423 4.77 16.75 14.01
N PRO A 424 4.03 16.72 12.88
CA PRO A 424 3.73 17.94 12.14
C PRO A 424 2.97 18.94 13.02
N ASN A 425 3.32 20.23 12.95
CA ASN A 425 2.61 21.27 13.70
C ASN A 425 1.25 21.61 13.04
N THR A 426 0.29 20.71 13.19
CA THR A 426 -1.10 20.80 12.71
C THR A 426 -2.05 20.32 13.80
N SER A 427 -3.34 20.52 13.61
CA SER A 427 -4.41 19.99 14.48
C SER A 427 -5.26 18.93 13.79
N TYR A 428 -4.80 18.43 12.64
CA TYR A 428 -5.42 17.32 11.93
C TYR A 428 -4.37 16.50 11.18
N GLY A 429 -4.33 15.19 11.42
CA GLY A 429 -3.46 14.23 10.73
C GLY A 429 -2.03 14.13 11.26
N GLU A 430 -1.69 14.84 12.34
CA GLU A 430 -0.37 14.78 12.98
C GLU A 430 -0.03 13.37 13.47
N ASP A 431 -1.00 12.66 14.03
CA ASP A 431 -0.89 11.29 14.51
C ASP A 431 -0.74 10.29 13.35
N TYR A 432 -1.49 10.52 12.26
CA TYR A 432 -1.45 9.71 11.06
C TYR A 432 -0.08 9.82 10.40
N ALA A 433 0.49 11.04 10.35
CA ALA A 433 1.86 11.25 9.89
C ALA A 433 2.88 10.45 10.71
N MET A 434 2.74 10.43 12.04
CA MET A 434 3.61 9.63 12.91
C MET A 434 3.47 8.14 12.65
N GLY A 435 2.24 7.63 12.52
CA GLY A 435 1.99 6.22 12.21
C GLY A 435 2.56 5.81 10.85
N LEU A 436 2.41 6.64 9.82
CA LEU A 436 3.04 6.41 8.51
C LEU A 436 4.58 6.34 8.64
N ALA A 437 5.19 7.32 9.30
CA ALA A 437 6.64 7.37 9.48
C ALA A 437 7.19 6.19 10.29
N PHE A 438 6.50 5.77 11.35
CA PHE A 438 6.90 4.62 12.18
C PHE A 438 6.75 3.32 11.41
N SER A 439 5.61 3.11 10.77
CA SER A 439 5.30 1.88 10.02
C SER A 439 6.20 1.65 8.80
N ARG A 440 6.98 2.65 8.38
CA ARG A 440 8.01 2.50 7.35
C ARG A 440 9.22 1.68 7.79
N SER A 441 9.49 1.62 9.09
CA SER A 441 10.75 1.04 9.62
C SER A 441 10.57 0.22 10.89
N PHE A 442 9.46 0.37 11.60
CA PHE A 442 9.20 -0.29 12.88
C PHE A 442 7.79 -0.86 12.91
N ARG A 443 7.62 -1.91 13.70
CA ARG A 443 6.31 -2.50 13.97
C ARG A 443 5.41 -1.49 14.69
N ILE A 444 4.15 -1.40 14.25
CA ILE A 444 3.05 -0.82 15.03
C ILE A 444 2.28 -1.98 15.66
N GLY A 445 2.22 -1.98 16.99
CA GLY A 445 1.47 -2.97 17.75
C GLY A 445 0.01 -2.58 17.90
N ARG A 446 -0.85 -3.58 18.10
CA ARG A 446 -2.31 -3.42 18.20
C ARG A 446 -2.82 -3.99 19.52
N ILE A 447 -3.81 -3.30 20.10
CA ILE A 447 -4.64 -3.82 21.19
C ILE A 447 -6.09 -3.68 20.74
N TYR A 448 -6.80 -4.80 20.64
CA TYR A 448 -8.17 -4.82 20.09
C TYR A 448 -9.26 -4.72 21.16
N ASP A 449 -8.88 -4.83 22.44
CA ASP A 449 -9.76 -4.61 23.58
C ASP A 449 -10.00 -3.11 23.82
N GLU A 450 -11.16 -2.75 24.37
CA GLU A 450 -11.53 -1.37 24.68
C GLU A 450 -10.56 -0.75 25.69
N LEU A 451 -9.80 0.27 25.26
CA LEU A 451 -8.88 1.04 26.11
C LEU A 451 -9.38 2.46 26.39
N TYR A 452 -10.31 2.95 25.59
CA TYR A 452 -10.53 4.38 25.45
C TYR A 452 -11.99 4.68 25.13
N LEU A 453 -12.54 5.70 25.78
CA LEU A 453 -13.91 6.16 25.63
C LEU A 453 -13.88 7.50 24.88
N CYS A 454 -14.23 7.45 23.60
CA CYS A 454 -14.34 8.64 22.75
C CYS A 454 -15.71 9.28 23.00
N ARG A 455 -15.74 10.35 23.80
CA ARG A 455 -16.96 11.04 24.20
C ARG A 455 -17.42 11.98 23.08
N ARG A 456 -18.71 11.96 22.77
CA ARG A 456 -19.40 12.93 21.90
C ARG A 456 -20.32 13.81 22.73
N TRP A 457 -20.22 15.13 22.55
CA TRP A 457 -21.03 16.11 23.27
C TRP A 457 -21.15 17.39 22.44
N GLY A 458 -22.20 18.19 22.67
CA GLY A 458 -22.52 19.35 21.82
C GLY A 458 -21.48 20.50 21.72
N GLY A 459 -20.30 20.36 22.35
CA GLY A 459 -19.13 21.23 22.14
C GLY A 459 -17.90 20.50 21.59
N ASN A 460 -17.99 19.19 21.30
CA ASN A 460 -17.14 18.58 20.28
C ASN A 460 -17.43 19.24 18.93
N SER A 461 -16.54 19.04 17.99
CA SER A 461 -16.67 19.38 16.58
C SER A 461 -17.83 18.67 15.85
N ASP A 462 -18.99 18.51 16.50
CA ASP A 462 -20.25 17.96 16.01
C ASP A 462 -20.98 18.92 15.05
N ALA A 463 -20.35 20.04 14.67
CA ALA A 463 -20.70 20.68 13.42
C ALA A 463 -20.29 19.73 12.30
N VAL A 464 -21.26 19.23 11.52
CA VAL A 464 -20.99 18.63 10.20
C VAL A 464 -19.92 19.51 9.55
N LEU A 465 -18.72 18.96 9.36
CA LEU A 465 -17.60 19.73 8.82
C LEU A 465 -18.07 20.35 7.51
N SER A 466 -17.83 21.64 7.34
CA SER A 466 -18.11 22.26 6.04
C SER A 466 -17.33 21.49 4.97
N LEU A 467 -17.91 21.36 3.77
CA LEU A 467 -17.25 20.67 2.67
C LEU A 467 -15.85 21.27 2.39
N GLU A 468 -15.70 22.59 2.54
CA GLU A 468 -14.41 23.28 2.46
C GLU A 468 -13.40 22.72 3.48
N ARG A 469 -13.82 22.53 4.74
CA ARG A 469 -12.95 21.97 5.78
C ARG A 469 -12.61 20.50 5.52
N LEU A 470 -13.59 19.71 5.11
CA LEU A 470 -13.39 18.31 4.73
C LEU A 470 -12.39 18.18 3.59
N ASN A 471 -12.52 19.01 2.55
CA ASN A 471 -11.60 19.06 1.42
C ASN A 471 -10.19 19.49 1.82
N ALA A 472 -10.05 20.49 2.70
CA ALA A 472 -8.76 20.90 3.23
C ALA A 472 -8.08 19.77 4.03
N ASP A 473 -8.84 19.08 4.87
CA ASP A 473 -8.37 17.95 5.69
C ASP A 473 -7.95 16.75 4.81
N ASN A 474 -8.74 16.42 3.79
CA ASN A 474 -8.41 15.36 2.83
C ASN A 474 -7.18 15.70 1.98
N THR A 475 -7.09 16.95 1.49
CA THR A 475 -5.92 17.44 0.73
C THR A 475 -4.66 17.29 1.57
N TYR A 476 -4.70 17.72 2.83
CA TYR A 476 -3.54 17.61 3.71
C TYR A 476 -3.16 16.15 3.99
N LYS A 477 -4.12 15.25 4.25
CA LYS A 477 -3.81 13.83 4.44
C LYS A 477 -3.23 13.18 3.19
N ASP A 478 -3.69 13.55 2.00
CA ASP A 478 -3.07 13.09 0.76
C ASP A 478 -1.64 13.63 0.62
N GLN A 479 -1.33 14.84 1.11
CA GLN A 479 0.04 15.37 1.16
C GLN A 479 0.91 14.53 2.11
N LEU A 480 0.40 14.15 3.29
CA LEU A 480 1.09 13.23 4.19
C LEU A 480 1.40 11.89 3.50
N ARG A 481 0.42 11.29 2.81
CA ARG A 481 0.61 10.07 2.02
C ARG A 481 1.63 10.27 0.91
N THR A 482 1.63 11.42 0.24
CA THR A 482 2.59 11.76 -0.82
C THR A 482 4.01 11.78 -0.27
N MET A 483 4.23 12.46 0.85
CA MET A 483 5.54 12.49 1.50
C MET A 483 5.99 11.09 1.91
N GLU A 484 5.08 10.28 2.46
CA GLU A 484 5.39 8.91 2.85
C GLU A 484 5.73 8.02 1.65
N LEU A 485 4.97 8.08 0.57
CA LEU A 485 5.25 7.33 -0.66
C LEU A 485 6.63 7.67 -1.23
N LEU A 486 6.99 8.95 -1.27
CA LEU A 486 8.31 9.38 -1.72
C LEU A 486 9.42 8.85 -0.81
N ALA A 487 9.21 8.86 0.50
CA ALA A 487 10.16 8.31 1.47
C ALA A 487 10.32 6.79 1.34
N ARG A 488 9.23 6.04 1.14
CA ARG A 488 9.26 4.59 0.90
C ARG A 488 10.02 4.25 -0.38
N LYS A 489 9.73 4.96 -1.48
CA LYS A 489 10.45 4.78 -2.75
C LYS A 489 11.94 5.04 -2.59
N GLN A 490 12.30 6.15 -1.95
CA GLN A 490 13.70 6.47 -1.68
C GLN A 490 14.39 5.41 -0.80
N GLN A 491 13.70 4.90 0.23
CA GLN A 491 14.23 3.82 1.07
C GLN A 491 14.47 2.56 0.26
N ASN A 492 13.50 2.14 -0.57
CA ASN A 492 13.59 0.96 -1.42
C ASN A 492 14.70 1.10 -2.47
N ASP A 493 14.80 2.25 -3.13
CA ASP A 493 15.89 2.57 -4.07
C ASP A 493 17.26 2.52 -3.38
N ASN A 494 17.36 3.01 -2.14
CA ASN A 494 18.60 2.96 -1.36
C ASN A 494 19.01 1.54 -0.97
N ILE A 495 18.04 0.67 -0.69
CA ILE A 495 18.27 -0.74 -0.38
C ILE A 495 18.88 -1.43 -1.60
N GLU A 496 18.28 -1.23 -2.77
CA GLU A 496 18.79 -1.80 -4.02
C GLU A 496 20.17 -1.23 -4.37
N LYS A 497 20.36 0.08 -4.24
CA LYS A 497 21.68 0.71 -4.39
C LYS A 497 22.73 0.08 -3.46
N GLY A 498 22.36 -0.21 -2.22
CA GLY A 498 23.22 -0.87 -1.23
C GLY A 498 23.76 -2.23 -1.69
N LEU A 499 22.99 -2.99 -2.47
CA LEU A 499 23.45 -4.24 -3.08
C LEU A 499 24.55 -4.01 -4.12
N TYR A 500 24.41 -2.99 -4.98
CA TYR A 500 25.42 -2.66 -5.98
C TYR A 500 26.67 -2.04 -5.35
N ASP A 501 26.53 -1.22 -4.31
CA ASP A 501 27.65 -0.71 -3.52
C ASP A 501 28.42 -1.87 -2.86
N PHE A 502 27.71 -2.86 -2.32
CA PHE A 502 28.30 -4.11 -1.82
C PHE A 502 29.09 -4.85 -2.92
N PHE A 503 28.50 -5.00 -4.10
CA PHE A 503 29.14 -5.64 -5.26
C PHE A 503 30.45 -4.94 -5.64
N HIS A 504 30.43 -3.62 -5.84
CA HIS A 504 31.62 -2.86 -6.20
C HIS A 504 32.68 -2.85 -5.10
N LYS A 505 32.27 -2.78 -3.83
CA LYS A 505 33.18 -2.89 -2.68
C LYS A 505 33.93 -4.22 -2.69
N GLN A 506 33.23 -5.33 -2.93
CA GLN A 506 33.85 -6.65 -3.00
C GLN A 506 34.85 -6.76 -4.15
N LEU A 507 34.54 -6.25 -5.35
CA LEU A 507 35.47 -6.26 -6.49
C LEU A 507 36.73 -5.43 -6.19
N ASN A 508 36.56 -4.26 -5.57
CA ASN A 508 37.70 -3.42 -5.19
C ASN A 508 38.65 -4.11 -4.21
N GLN A 509 38.13 -4.96 -3.33
CA GLN A 509 38.90 -5.71 -2.34
C GLN A 509 39.49 -7.02 -2.88
N TRP A 510 38.82 -7.68 -3.84
CA TRP A 510 39.20 -8.99 -4.37
C TRP A 510 39.65 -8.90 -5.83
N LYS A 511 40.91 -8.49 -6.04
CA LYS A 511 41.47 -8.20 -7.37
C LYS A 511 41.37 -9.35 -8.36
N GLU A 512 41.58 -10.59 -7.92
CA GLU A 512 41.44 -11.78 -8.77
C GLU A 512 40.02 -11.93 -9.32
N VAL A 513 39.00 -11.67 -8.51
CA VAL A 513 37.60 -11.72 -8.95
C VAL A 513 37.28 -10.52 -9.84
N GLN A 514 37.80 -9.32 -9.52
CA GLN A 514 37.69 -8.16 -10.40
C GLN A 514 38.19 -8.48 -11.83
N THR A 515 39.37 -9.08 -11.95
CA THR A 515 39.94 -9.48 -13.26
C THR A 515 39.00 -10.43 -14.01
N ARG A 516 38.41 -11.43 -13.33
CA ARG A 516 37.43 -12.33 -13.97
C ARG A 516 36.17 -11.63 -14.46
N PHE A 517 35.72 -10.59 -13.78
CA PHE A 517 34.61 -9.75 -14.26
C PHE A 517 35.01 -8.90 -15.46
N GLU A 518 36.21 -8.32 -15.46
CA GLU A 518 36.75 -7.58 -16.61
C GLU A 518 36.90 -8.48 -17.85
N GLU A 519 37.30 -9.74 -17.66
CA GLU A 519 37.41 -10.74 -18.72
C GLU A 519 36.06 -11.12 -19.36
N LEU A 520 34.92 -10.82 -18.73
CA LEU A 520 33.60 -11.01 -19.36
C LEU A 520 33.44 -10.19 -20.64
N ALA A 521 34.14 -9.06 -20.77
CA ALA A 521 34.12 -8.26 -21.99
C ALA A 521 34.74 -9.00 -23.19
N ASN A 522 35.59 -10.00 -22.94
CA ASN A 522 36.27 -10.80 -23.96
C ASN A 522 35.52 -12.10 -24.29
N VAL A 523 34.39 -12.36 -23.63
CA VAL A 523 33.59 -13.55 -23.84
C VAL A 523 32.99 -13.55 -25.24
N GLN A 524 33.23 -14.63 -25.97
CA GLN A 524 32.67 -14.82 -27.30
C GLN A 524 31.26 -15.41 -27.19
N THR A 525 30.34 -14.90 -27.99
CA THR A 525 28.96 -15.40 -28.05
C THR A 525 28.60 -15.85 -29.46
N ARG A 526 27.72 -16.84 -29.55
CA ARG A 526 27.17 -17.32 -30.82
C ARG A 526 25.71 -17.68 -30.64
N GLU A 527 24.84 -17.20 -31.52
CA GLU A 527 23.44 -17.63 -31.56
C GLU A 527 23.35 -19.06 -32.10
N VAL A 528 22.54 -19.87 -31.42
CA VAL A 528 22.27 -21.28 -31.77
C VAL A 528 20.76 -21.49 -31.67
N GLY A 529 20.06 -21.34 -32.80
CA GLY A 529 18.60 -21.29 -32.80
C GLY A 529 18.09 -20.06 -32.05
N SER A 530 17.18 -20.25 -31.09
CA SER A 530 16.72 -19.19 -30.17
C SER A 530 17.51 -19.14 -28.84
N ALA A 531 18.64 -19.83 -28.75
CA ALA A 531 19.57 -19.77 -27.62
C ALA A 531 20.85 -18.98 -27.94
N LEU A 532 21.55 -18.56 -26.89
CA LEU A 532 22.85 -17.91 -26.98
C LEU A 532 23.91 -18.77 -26.30
N ALA A 533 24.88 -19.26 -27.05
CA ALA A 533 26.04 -19.97 -26.52
C ALA A 533 27.12 -18.96 -26.11
N GLN A 534 27.72 -19.18 -24.93
CA GLN A 534 28.76 -18.32 -24.36
C GLN A 534 30.06 -19.13 -24.17
N TYR A 535 31.17 -18.66 -24.73
CA TYR A 535 32.50 -19.20 -24.49
C TYR A 535 33.24 -18.34 -23.46
N ASN A 536 33.34 -18.83 -22.23
CA ASN A 536 33.94 -18.13 -21.10
C ASN A 536 35.15 -18.91 -20.51
N PRO A 537 36.38 -18.65 -20.99
CA PRO A 537 37.59 -19.32 -20.50
C PRO A 537 37.86 -19.16 -19.01
N ALA A 538 37.51 -18.00 -18.44
CA ALA A 538 37.74 -17.67 -17.03
C ALA A 538 37.00 -18.61 -16.06
N ARG A 539 35.99 -19.35 -16.55
CA ARG A 539 35.22 -20.32 -15.77
C ARG A 539 35.71 -21.76 -15.82
N MET A 540 36.76 -22.08 -16.58
CA MET A 540 37.21 -23.47 -16.77
C MET A 540 37.50 -24.19 -15.44
N VAL A 541 38.05 -23.49 -14.44
CA VAL A 541 38.33 -24.04 -13.10
C VAL A 541 37.05 -24.43 -12.35
N SER A 542 35.99 -23.61 -12.46
CA SER A 542 34.71 -23.88 -11.83
C SER A 542 33.95 -25.01 -12.53
N THR A 543 33.90 -24.99 -13.87
CA THR A 543 33.18 -25.97 -14.68
C THR A 543 33.82 -27.36 -14.64
N GLY A 544 35.14 -27.45 -14.43
CA GLY A 544 35.88 -28.71 -14.34
C GLY A 544 35.97 -29.33 -12.95
N ALA A 545 35.36 -28.74 -11.92
CA ALA A 545 35.45 -29.22 -10.55
C ALA A 545 34.74 -30.57 -10.38
N LYS A 546 35.39 -31.55 -9.74
CA LYS A 546 34.77 -32.85 -9.43
C LYS A 546 33.70 -32.69 -8.34
N ILE A 547 32.50 -33.19 -8.62
CA ILE A 547 31.31 -33.10 -7.76
C ILE A 547 30.79 -34.46 -7.28
N ASP A 548 31.56 -35.55 -7.47
CA ASP A 548 31.19 -36.87 -6.97
C ASP A 548 31.27 -36.95 -5.43
N LYS A 549 30.45 -37.82 -4.82
CA LYS A 549 30.33 -37.96 -3.35
C LYS A 549 31.68 -38.14 -2.65
N ALA A 550 32.61 -38.90 -3.25
CA ALA A 550 33.92 -39.17 -2.64
C ALA A 550 34.85 -37.94 -2.67
N SER A 551 34.77 -37.12 -3.72
CA SER A 551 35.46 -35.83 -3.81
C SER A 551 34.83 -34.77 -2.87
N LEU A 552 33.50 -34.72 -2.77
CA LEU A 552 32.78 -33.80 -1.88
C LEU A 552 33.11 -34.05 -0.41
N ALA A 553 33.09 -35.30 0.04
CA ALA A 553 33.39 -35.67 1.43
C ALA A 553 34.83 -35.30 1.87
N LYS A 554 35.73 -35.06 0.92
CA LYS A 554 37.15 -34.73 1.17
C LYS A 554 37.47 -33.24 1.04
N ARG A 555 36.57 -32.43 0.47
CA ARG A 555 36.80 -30.98 0.27
C ARG A 555 36.02 -30.16 1.31
N PRO A 556 36.64 -29.18 1.99
CA PRO A 556 35.88 -28.22 2.77
C PRO A 556 34.88 -27.48 1.86
N CYS A 557 33.59 -27.45 2.23
CA CYS A 557 32.58 -26.76 1.43
C CYS A 557 32.88 -25.25 1.37
N PHE A 558 33.13 -24.74 0.17
CA PHE A 558 33.54 -23.34 -0.09
C PHE A 558 32.42 -22.31 0.14
N LEU A 559 31.17 -22.75 0.30
CA LEU A 559 30.05 -21.90 0.65
C LEU A 559 29.86 -21.72 2.16
N CYS A 560 30.46 -22.57 2.99
CA CYS A 560 30.45 -22.40 4.45
C CYS A 560 31.32 -21.21 4.86
N ALA A 561 30.80 -20.31 5.69
CA ALA A 561 31.49 -19.09 6.12
C ALA A 561 32.95 -19.33 6.58
N LYS A 562 33.20 -20.39 7.37
CA LYS A 562 34.54 -20.77 7.86
C LYS A 562 35.55 -21.17 6.78
N ASN A 563 35.10 -21.54 5.58
CA ASN A 563 35.93 -22.02 4.48
C ASN A 563 35.99 -21.04 3.30
N ARG A 564 35.22 -19.93 3.35
CA ARG A 564 35.26 -18.89 2.32
C ARG A 564 36.62 -18.17 2.38
N PRO A 565 37.13 -17.64 1.25
CA PRO A 565 38.28 -16.74 1.27
C PRO A 565 38.03 -15.58 2.24
N SER A 566 39.03 -15.21 3.05
CA SER A 566 38.87 -14.14 4.06
C SER A 566 38.55 -12.77 3.45
N VAL A 567 38.89 -12.56 2.18
CA VAL A 567 38.56 -11.35 1.40
C VAL A 567 37.12 -11.34 0.88
N GLN A 568 36.42 -12.49 0.90
CA GLN A 568 35.04 -12.58 0.49
C GLN A 568 34.13 -12.12 1.63
N ILE A 569 33.52 -10.96 1.44
CA ILE A 569 32.53 -10.38 2.35
C ILE A 569 31.13 -10.86 1.95
N GLY A 570 30.24 -11.00 2.93
CA GLY A 570 28.83 -11.37 2.72
C GLY A 570 27.90 -10.22 3.11
N LEU A 571 26.83 -10.06 2.35
CA LEU A 571 25.70 -9.21 2.69
C LEU A 571 24.59 -10.11 3.24
N PRO A 572 24.23 -10.04 4.53
CA PRO A 572 23.17 -10.86 5.09
C PRO A 572 21.84 -10.63 4.38
N PHE A 573 21.12 -11.70 4.09
CA PHE A 573 19.77 -11.70 3.53
C PHE A 573 18.87 -12.58 4.41
N HIS A 574 17.94 -11.92 5.10
CA HIS A 574 17.22 -12.48 6.24
C HIS A 574 18.18 -13.13 7.27
N HIS A 575 17.70 -14.08 8.07
CA HIS A 575 18.49 -14.77 9.09
C HIS A 575 19.21 -16.02 8.57
N ASP A 576 18.88 -16.49 7.37
CA ASP A 576 19.26 -17.82 6.89
C ASP A 576 20.15 -17.81 5.64
N PHE A 577 20.40 -16.67 4.99
CA PHE A 577 21.23 -16.59 3.79
C PHE A 577 22.24 -15.43 3.81
N ASP A 578 23.32 -15.60 3.05
CA ASP A 578 24.26 -14.54 2.66
C ASP A 578 24.23 -14.34 1.15
N ILE A 579 24.18 -13.09 0.72
CA ILE A 579 24.48 -12.68 -0.66
C ILE A 579 25.99 -12.50 -0.78
N LEU A 580 26.60 -13.24 -1.70
CA LEU A 580 28.04 -13.23 -1.98
C LEU A 580 28.26 -12.84 -3.44
N VAL A 581 29.29 -12.04 -3.76
CA VAL A 581 29.70 -11.90 -5.16
C VAL A 581 30.22 -13.25 -5.67
N ASN A 582 29.71 -13.68 -6.82
CA ASN A 582 30.12 -14.94 -7.42
C ASN A 582 31.53 -14.78 -8.02
N PRO A 583 32.54 -15.54 -7.54
CA PRO A 583 33.91 -15.39 -8.01
C PRO A 583 34.13 -15.89 -9.45
N PHE A 584 33.15 -16.58 -10.05
CA PHE A 584 33.21 -17.14 -11.41
C PHE A 584 32.02 -16.63 -12.24
N PRO A 585 32.03 -15.37 -12.67
CA PRO A 585 30.85 -14.74 -13.22
C PRO A 585 30.47 -15.24 -14.63
N ILE A 586 29.16 -15.21 -14.93
CA ILE A 586 28.59 -15.38 -16.30
C ILE A 586 27.69 -14.21 -16.69
N LEU A 587 27.41 -13.32 -15.73
CA LEU A 587 26.58 -12.14 -15.86
C LEU A 587 27.43 -10.91 -15.45
N PRO A 588 27.16 -9.71 -16.01
CA PRO A 588 27.87 -8.49 -15.64
C PRO A 588 27.87 -8.20 -14.13
N VAL A 589 26.76 -8.49 -13.46
CA VAL A 589 26.63 -8.57 -12.00
C VAL A 589 26.19 -9.98 -11.68
N HIS A 590 26.90 -10.67 -10.79
CA HIS A 590 26.62 -12.06 -10.45
C HIS A 590 26.88 -12.33 -8.96
N PHE A 591 25.88 -12.90 -8.30
CA PHE A 591 25.86 -13.28 -6.91
C PHE A 591 25.61 -14.77 -6.72
N THR A 592 26.09 -15.30 -5.60
CA THR A 592 25.71 -16.58 -5.02
C THR A 592 24.99 -16.30 -3.71
N ILE A 593 23.73 -16.73 -3.61
CA ILE A 593 22.89 -16.55 -2.42
C ILE A 593 22.98 -17.86 -1.63
N SER A 594 23.78 -17.90 -0.58
CA SER A 594 24.17 -19.14 0.10
C SER A 594 23.52 -19.24 1.46
N ALA A 595 22.95 -20.40 1.79
CA ALA A 595 22.42 -20.64 3.13
C ALA A 595 23.52 -20.49 4.19
N CYS A 596 23.23 -19.84 5.31
CA CYS A 596 24.14 -19.69 6.44
C CYS A 596 24.47 -21.05 7.08
N LYS A 597 23.50 -21.96 7.10
CA LYS A 597 23.66 -23.35 7.56
C LYS A 597 24.09 -24.24 6.41
N HIS A 598 25.02 -25.16 6.69
CA HIS A 598 25.38 -26.22 5.74
C HIS A 598 24.25 -27.24 5.67
N GLN A 599 23.52 -27.23 4.56
CA GLN A 599 22.37 -28.10 4.29
C GLN A 599 22.33 -28.46 2.81
N ALA A 600 21.82 -29.63 2.46
CA ALA A 600 21.79 -30.09 1.07
C ALA A 600 21.03 -29.12 0.14
N GLN A 601 21.44 -29.08 -1.13
CA GLN A 601 20.76 -28.32 -2.19
C GLN A 601 19.35 -28.88 -2.40
N SER A 602 18.33 -28.08 -2.06
CA SER A 602 16.91 -28.46 -2.12
C SER A 602 16.02 -27.22 -2.21
N ILE A 603 15.23 -27.10 -3.27
CA ILE A 603 14.42 -25.89 -3.51
C ILE A 603 13.08 -25.88 -2.76
N ALA A 604 12.46 -27.04 -2.48
CA ALA A 604 11.06 -27.13 -2.03
C ALA A 604 10.70 -26.20 -0.87
N ALA A 605 11.46 -26.27 0.23
CA ALA A 605 11.23 -25.46 1.43
C ALA A 605 11.75 -24.01 1.32
N ASN A 606 12.43 -23.67 0.22
CA ASN A 606 13.15 -22.41 0.06
C ASN A 606 12.72 -21.61 -1.16
N TYR A 607 11.72 -22.06 -1.93
CA TYR A 607 11.26 -21.37 -3.13
C TYR A 607 10.79 -19.94 -2.83
N GLY A 608 10.03 -19.72 -1.74
CA GLY A 608 9.59 -18.39 -1.32
C GLY A 608 10.73 -17.39 -1.09
N GLN A 609 11.96 -17.86 -0.81
CA GLN A 609 13.14 -16.99 -0.70
C GLN A 609 13.49 -16.32 -2.03
N VAL A 610 13.17 -16.95 -3.17
CA VAL A 610 13.34 -16.37 -4.50
C VAL A 610 12.40 -15.18 -4.68
N HIS A 611 11.12 -15.35 -4.30
CA HIS A 611 10.13 -14.29 -4.35
C HIS A 611 10.57 -13.08 -3.50
N ARG A 612 10.93 -13.33 -2.23
CA ARG A 612 11.42 -12.29 -1.31
C ARG A 612 12.65 -11.55 -1.85
N LEU A 613 13.59 -12.27 -2.45
CA LEU A 613 14.79 -11.66 -3.02
C LEU A 613 14.45 -10.74 -4.20
N LEU A 614 13.49 -11.14 -5.04
CA LEU A 614 13.04 -10.34 -6.18
C LEU A 614 12.13 -9.17 -5.78
N SER A 615 11.36 -9.30 -4.69
CA SER A 615 10.64 -8.18 -4.08
C SER A 615 11.61 -7.12 -3.54
N LEU A 616 12.76 -7.55 -3.03
CA LEU A 616 13.79 -6.66 -2.48
C LEU A 616 14.69 -6.04 -3.56
N TYR A 617 15.02 -6.81 -4.59
CA TYR A 617 15.92 -6.43 -5.67
C TYR A 617 15.25 -6.73 -7.03
N PRO A 618 14.27 -5.91 -7.45
CA PRO A 618 13.42 -6.18 -8.61
C PRO A 618 14.18 -6.16 -9.93
N HIS A 619 15.40 -5.61 -9.96
CA HIS A 619 16.25 -5.63 -11.15
C HIS A 619 17.20 -6.83 -11.22
N LEU A 620 17.16 -7.73 -10.24
CA LEU A 620 17.84 -9.02 -10.33
C LEU A 620 17.03 -10.05 -11.11
N MET A 621 17.76 -11.02 -11.62
CA MET A 621 17.24 -12.31 -12.02
C MET A 621 17.82 -13.35 -11.07
N VAL A 622 17.00 -14.29 -10.60
CA VAL A 622 17.41 -15.40 -9.74
C VAL A 622 17.23 -16.70 -10.48
N PHE A 623 18.15 -17.63 -10.31
CA PHE A 623 18.07 -18.96 -10.88
C PHE A 623 18.67 -20.01 -9.93
N TYR A 624 18.13 -21.22 -10.02
CA TYR A 624 18.48 -22.35 -9.20
C TYR A 624 18.89 -23.52 -10.08
N ASN A 625 19.99 -24.19 -9.72
CA ASN A 625 20.38 -25.45 -10.34
C ASN A 625 20.14 -26.56 -9.32
N GLY A 626 19.32 -27.56 -9.69
CA GLY A 626 19.11 -28.75 -8.87
C GLY A 626 20.42 -29.53 -8.60
N PRO A 627 20.45 -30.41 -7.60
CA PRO A 627 21.67 -31.05 -7.12
C PRO A 627 22.35 -31.92 -8.20
N LYS A 628 21.63 -32.41 -9.21
CA LYS A 628 22.23 -33.11 -10.38
C LYS A 628 22.18 -32.29 -11.68
N CYS A 629 21.70 -31.06 -11.63
CA CYS A 629 21.53 -30.17 -12.80
C CYS A 629 22.63 -29.11 -12.89
N GLY A 630 23.86 -29.45 -12.46
CA GLY A 630 25.02 -28.55 -12.58
C GLY A 630 25.24 -27.61 -11.38
N ALA A 631 24.65 -27.91 -10.21
CA ALA A 631 24.98 -27.21 -8.96
C ALA A 631 26.48 -27.37 -8.61
N SER A 632 27.14 -26.26 -8.29
CA SER A 632 28.59 -26.25 -7.98
C SER A 632 28.93 -26.88 -6.62
N ALA A 633 27.97 -26.82 -5.69
CA ALA A 633 28.01 -27.41 -4.36
C ALA A 633 26.64 -28.08 -4.07
N PRO A 634 26.40 -29.31 -4.56
CA PRO A 634 25.12 -29.99 -4.33
C PRO A 634 24.88 -30.34 -2.85
N ASP A 635 25.92 -30.28 -2.01
CA ASP A 635 25.90 -30.47 -0.57
C ASP A 635 25.56 -29.19 0.23
N HIS A 636 25.42 -28.02 -0.42
CA HIS A 636 25.14 -26.75 0.24
C HIS A 636 24.09 -25.93 -0.52
N LEU A 637 22.95 -25.64 0.11
CA LEU A 637 21.87 -24.84 -0.46
C LEU A 637 22.32 -23.45 -0.93
N HIS A 638 22.12 -23.17 -2.21
CA HIS A 638 22.35 -21.86 -2.78
C HIS A 638 21.51 -21.57 -4.03
N PHE A 639 21.21 -20.29 -4.23
CA PHE A 639 20.71 -19.71 -5.47
C PHE A 639 21.83 -18.93 -6.17
N GLN A 640 21.62 -18.65 -7.45
CA GLN A 640 22.43 -17.69 -8.20
C GLN A 640 21.55 -16.51 -8.58
N ALA A 641 22.09 -15.30 -8.54
CA ALA A 641 21.34 -14.11 -8.92
C ALA A 641 22.23 -13.13 -9.68
N GLY A 642 21.68 -12.28 -10.54
CA GLY A 642 22.49 -11.31 -11.26
C GLY A 642 21.71 -10.45 -12.23
N THR A 643 22.43 -9.85 -13.17
CA THR A 643 21.86 -8.93 -14.17
C THR A 643 20.65 -9.55 -14.87
N SER A 644 19.51 -8.87 -14.78
CA SER A 644 18.26 -9.25 -15.45
C SER A 644 18.17 -8.70 -16.88
N GLY A 645 17.25 -9.24 -17.68
CA GLY A 645 16.93 -8.77 -19.04
C GLY A 645 17.90 -9.22 -20.14
N ILE A 646 18.90 -10.03 -19.82
CA ILE A 646 19.93 -10.46 -20.78
C ILE A 646 19.72 -11.87 -21.31
N LEU A 647 18.94 -12.72 -20.63
CA LEU A 647 18.67 -14.08 -21.09
C LEU A 647 17.73 -14.09 -22.31
N PRO A 648 17.90 -15.03 -23.26
CA PRO A 648 17.02 -15.14 -24.43
C PRO A 648 15.54 -15.24 -24.05
N ILE A 649 15.19 -16.05 -23.04
CA ILE A 649 13.80 -16.18 -22.57
C ILE A 649 13.21 -14.85 -22.08
N GLN A 650 14.02 -14.01 -21.41
CA GLN A 650 13.59 -12.69 -20.94
C GLN A 650 13.43 -11.70 -22.11
N LYS A 651 14.39 -11.68 -23.04
CA LYS A 651 14.35 -10.81 -24.23
C LYS A 651 13.16 -11.11 -25.14
N HIS A 652 12.77 -12.38 -25.23
CA HIS A 652 11.67 -12.85 -26.05
C HIS A 652 10.37 -13.04 -25.27
N TRP A 653 10.32 -12.68 -23.98
CA TRP A 653 9.19 -12.97 -23.10
C TRP A 653 7.84 -12.50 -23.66
N LYS A 654 7.76 -11.26 -24.18
CA LYS A 654 6.51 -10.74 -24.77
C LYS A 654 6.00 -11.56 -25.95
N ALA A 655 6.88 -12.16 -26.75
CA ALA A 655 6.49 -13.00 -27.88
C ALA A 655 6.08 -14.40 -27.40
N LEU A 656 6.86 -14.99 -26.48
CA LEU A 656 6.58 -16.29 -25.88
C LEU A 656 5.28 -16.29 -25.07
N TRP A 657 5.00 -15.21 -24.33
CA TRP A 657 3.79 -15.07 -23.52
C TRP A 657 2.52 -15.06 -24.38
N LYS A 658 2.56 -14.46 -25.58
CA LYS A 658 1.41 -14.40 -26.50
C LYS A 658 0.94 -15.78 -26.97
N THR A 659 1.84 -16.75 -27.03
CA THR A 659 1.53 -18.12 -27.44
C THR A 659 1.50 -19.10 -26.27
N SER A 660 1.62 -18.60 -25.05
CA SER A 660 1.52 -19.42 -23.84
C SER A 660 0.14 -20.03 -23.69
N LYS A 661 0.09 -21.24 -23.13
CA LYS A 661 -1.16 -21.96 -22.86
C LYS A 661 -1.38 -22.05 -21.35
N PRO A 662 -2.49 -21.53 -20.81
CA PRO A 662 -2.78 -21.69 -19.39
C PRO A 662 -3.00 -23.18 -19.06
N LEU A 663 -2.31 -23.67 -18.03
CA LEU A 663 -2.50 -25.01 -17.47
C LEU A 663 -3.30 -24.96 -16.17
N LEU A 664 -3.03 -23.96 -15.34
CA LEU A 664 -3.76 -23.65 -14.12
C LEU A 664 -3.84 -22.13 -14.00
N THR A 665 -5.02 -21.61 -13.68
CA THR A 665 -5.23 -20.18 -13.40
C THR A 665 -5.90 -20.07 -12.04
N LEU A 666 -5.28 -19.31 -11.15
CA LEU A 666 -5.86 -18.76 -9.94
C LEU A 666 -6.45 -17.38 -10.27
N ASP A 667 -6.94 -16.69 -9.25
CA ASP A 667 -7.39 -15.31 -9.39
C ASP A 667 -6.21 -14.40 -9.82
N ASN A 668 -6.48 -13.32 -10.58
CA ASN A 668 -5.49 -12.29 -10.94
C ASN A 668 -4.37 -12.67 -11.93
N ASN A 669 -4.64 -13.59 -12.87
CA ASN A 669 -3.65 -14.25 -13.77
C ASN A 669 -2.53 -15.01 -13.05
N ASP A 670 -2.56 -15.11 -11.73
CA ASP A 670 -1.65 -15.98 -11.03
C ASP A 670 -1.90 -17.41 -11.53
N GLY A 671 -0.85 -18.11 -11.92
CA GLY A 671 -1.07 -19.38 -12.61
C GLY A 671 0.18 -20.03 -13.17
N ILE A 672 -0.07 -21.20 -13.77
CA ILE A 672 0.92 -22.01 -14.46
C ILE A 672 0.58 -22.00 -15.95
N TYR A 673 1.56 -21.67 -16.78
CA TYR A 673 1.42 -21.57 -18.23
C TYR A 673 2.48 -22.41 -18.91
N ALA A 674 2.11 -23.13 -19.97
CA ALA A 674 3.04 -23.84 -20.84
C ALA A 674 3.54 -22.90 -21.94
N ILE A 675 4.85 -22.82 -22.11
CA ILE A 675 5.50 -22.14 -23.24
C ILE A 675 6.19 -23.21 -24.08
N GLU A 676 5.56 -23.57 -25.21
CA GLU A 676 6.02 -24.64 -26.10
C GLU A 676 6.94 -24.12 -27.22
N ASP A 677 6.88 -22.83 -27.54
CA ASP A 677 7.61 -22.21 -28.65
C ASP A 677 9.06 -21.81 -28.30
N TYR A 678 9.50 -22.09 -27.07
CA TYR A 678 10.89 -21.92 -26.67
C TYR A 678 11.71 -23.17 -27.02
N ILE A 679 13.01 -23.02 -27.32
CA ILE A 679 13.90 -24.14 -27.73
C ILE A 679 13.89 -25.31 -26.74
N CYS A 680 13.66 -24.99 -25.46
CA CYS A 680 13.32 -25.94 -24.42
C CYS A 680 11.93 -25.55 -23.90
N PRO A 681 10.88 -26.36 -24.07
CA PRO A 681 9.57 -26.05 -23.50
C PRO A 681 9.68 -25.82 -21.99
N VAL A 682 9.01 -24.78 -21.48
CA VAL A 682 9.06 -24.42 -20.06
C VAL A 682 7.66 -24.27 -19.48
N LEU A 683 7.56 -24.52 -18.17
CA LEU A 683 6.43 -24.09 -17.35
C LEU A 683 6.76 -22.72 -16.76
N ALA A 684 5.90 -21.76 -16.99
CA ALA A 684 5.97 -20.44 -16.40
C ALA A 684 4.99 -20.36 -15.23
N ILE A 685 5.51 -20.04 -14.04
CA ILE A 685 4.71 -19.58 -12.92
C ILE A 685 4.64 -18.05 -13.04
N VAL A 686 3.43 -17.50 -12.99
CA VAL A 686 3.20 -16.06 -12.87
C VAL A 686 2.47 -15.86 -11.56
N SER A 687 2.98 -14.98 -10.70
CA SER A 687 2.31 -14.64 -9.45
C SER A 687 2.72 -13.25 -8.96
N HIS A 688 1.83 -12.61 -8.21
CA HIS A 688 2.02 -11.26 -7.66
C HIS A 688 2.14 -11.23 -6.13
N ASP A 689 2.03 -12.38 -5.47
CA ASP A 689 2.18 -12.53 -4.03
C ASP A 689 2.93 -13.82 -3.68
N GLU A 690 3.64 -13.82 -2.56
CA GLU A 690 4.50 -14.95 -2.17
C GLU A 690 3.71 -16.24 -1.92
N GLU A 691 2.48 -16.13 -1.41
CA GLU A 691 1.67 -17.27 -1.01
C GLU A 691 1.21 -18.06 -2.24
N HIS A 692 0.60 -17.39 -3.22
CA HIS A 692 0.22 -17.99 -4.49
C HIS A 692 1.44 -18.48 -5.28
N ASP A 693 2.54 -17.72 -5.34
CA ASP A 693 3.76 -18.14 -6.03
C ASP A 693 4.27 -19.47 -5.47
N THR A 694 4.31 -19.59 -4.14
CA THR A 694 4.72 -20.82 -3.44
C THR A 694 3.73 -21.96 -3.67
N GLN A 695 2.42 -21.68 -3.65
CA GLN A 695 1.38 -22.68 -3.91
C GLN A 695 1.45 -23.25 -5.34
N LEU A 696 1.61 -22.37 -6.33
CA LEU A 696 1.75 -22.73 -7.74
C LEU A 696 3.02 -23.55 -7.96
N PHE A 697 4.14 -23.14 -7.35
CA PHE A 697 5.38 -23.91 -7.37
C PHE A 697 5.20 -25.31 -6.78
N GLN A 698 4.58 -25.42 -5.61
CA GLN A 698 4.36 -26.72 -4.96
C GLN A 698 3.49 -27.65 -5.82
N THR A 699 2.53 -27.08 -6.56
CA THR A 699 1.69 -27.82 -7.50
C THR A 699 2.53 -28.46 -8.61
N ILE A 700 3.45 -27.71 -9.23
CA ILE A 700 4.39 -28.24 -10.23
C ILE A 700 5.32 -29.27 -9.58
N TYR A 701 5.93 -28.92 -8.46
CA TYR A 701 6.91 -29.76 -7.77
C TYR A 701 6.34 -31.15 -7.44
N ASN A 702 5.11 -31.22 -6.95
CA ASN A 702 4.43 -32.47 -6.61
C ASN A 702 4.01 -33.29 -7.84
N ALA A 703 3.83 -32.65 -9.00
CA ALA A 703 3.46 -33.31 -10.24
C ALA A 703 4.66 -33.91 -11.00
N LEU A 704 5.87 -33.41 -10.74
CA LEU A 704 7.08 -33.89 -11.39
C LEU A 704 7.54 -35.24 -10.79
N PRO A 705 8.02 -36.18 -11.63
CA PRO A 705 8.47 -37.49 -11.16
C PRO A 705 9.76 -37.38 -10.35
N LEU A 706 9.81 -38.06 -9.21
CA LEU A 706 11.03 -38.21 -8.39
C LEU A 706 11.62 -39.61 -8.61
N LYS A 707 12.86 -39.69 -9.10
CA LYS A 707 13.56 -40.98 -9.25
C LYS A 707 14.18 -41.44 -7.92
N GLU A 708 14.37 -42.75 -7.75
CA GLU A 708 14.87 -43.36 -6.50
C GLU A 708 16.22 -42.79 -6.01
N ASP A 709 17.07 -42.32 -6.92
CA ASP A 709 18.40 -41.78 -6.59
C ASP A 709 18.44 -40.25 -6.50
N GLU A 710 17.29 -39.57 -6.62
CA GLU A 710 17.12 -38.13 -6.61
C GLU A 710 16.52 -37.64 -5.28
N SER A 711 16.96 -36.48 -4.78
CA SER A 711 16.41 -35.85 -3.56
C SER A 711 15.29 -34.86 -3.84
N GLU A 712 15.16 -34.42 -5.10
CA GLU A 712 14.10 -33.54 -5.60
C GLU A 712 13.82 -33.86 -7.08
N PRO A 713 12.63 -33.55 -7.61
CA PRO A 713 12.31 -33.70 -9.03
C PRO A 713 13.22 -32.82 -9.90
N MET A 714 13.73 -33.35 -11.01
CA MET A 714 14.75 -32.72 -11.86
C MET A 714 14.44 -32.77 -13.35
#